data_AF-A0A6P8K6H8-F1
#
_entry.id   AF-A0A6P8K6H8-F1
#
_cell.length_a   1.000
_cell.length_b   1.000
_cell.length_c   1.000
_cell.angle_alpha   90.00
_cell.angle_beta   90.00
_cell.angle_gamma   90.00
#
_symmetry.space_group_name_H-M   'P 1'
#
loop_
_entity.id
_entity.type
_entity.pdbx_description
1 polymer ?
#
loop_
_entity_poly.entity_id
_entity_poly.type
_entity_poly.pdbx_seq_one_letter_code
_entity_poly.pdbx_strand_id
1 'polypeptide(L)'
;MDPENLEVGQNYDGSQESDESSTSSLSNKGPDGTQFKREAEKAICIMPPRPGTTMMNYQELYIPRNQLTDVYYPIQEAQRWLTLMDKMGKAHRFPLPTILPKVIQTRYVPKRHLPKDVEVDRRRRQYQKINLVNELAKAGLTDDVLQPTEEQYNVMSEFAFPHKFPLSYFDDSNFDINSPAAWFELGVVGDAHYPLPAKAYLPYNQSLLNCQWGMAAVTAHHEDSDLWTLLSLEDGCTYTVPKLQFMFMAEDPHKYIKRLQAAVHERHKGEQLMLMELIVDCVLHEDIESTVFYSFKPIELVLQAAKVSEQCKRRLRSEVNLVFERLMALYELEQFILKMPKEFPQFRNINLKEFLPRSFAVEVSGKERLELQALGITMQEKRYDFLKASLFYCGGGIEAMAGVAIECQYIETLSIFICNFSKPLALVDFLQAQEAHSDNVATFLKVYWPQQLTTVITVVLRALGKGWLDISLNTWTVYLMCKISRFILQVKFRMQESMEVLLETSLMNFSHFVCDPCLQFLELKSNYKWTNNYIDTEFPFQKPVFAMTLGISEDRKVFYSTDPDEFQPGLVEIFKKCLEKSSGVRCIDGSVMSFLKFAPNLYILTVELIEDRFLRENELLKNCYAKAVLPLRAYARLYERFIDFYLLNVNTYMQAYAQAHKPSSEVKRDILENKRLKEELREILPAYITIGPFYINVDTLKQFMIKKRIEVVRRIFEYYVDRMYETNELLLDRCLEMFRRIAERPISIEHLYEIRDFAQTVPDLVDELKADIQVMWLEYDLLDSFFYNLSDHQFAMKWNVYAWPHQIMVRLSTLKDEQKVDIEDFLRLHASECQAFEERLESLNDEVQAYSLAFNTNRAQETSVDIKKTWALIKELEKVSQTLQFRQELFELEPLSVEFLESIIASFTPYKNLWYGCANFLKLEDATLGNPIAQLDLEDVWNNLMRLRDELTESMQIFHEKIEIMDVAKTFIAKIDDFVPVYNSIRDIRNENWMYIHWQELSAITGQEIKYSVAMNYQYLMRKGILDFLPEVHIISEKANNEAEEIRRAIEEEERRKQAELDALLLRKQLRKCRRDIL
;
A
#
# COMPACT_ATOMS: atom_id res chain seq x y z
N MET A 1 -13.38 53.32 -91.22
CA MET A 1 -12.00 53.25 -91.70
C MET A 1 -11.91 51.99 -92.53
N ASP A 2 -12.00 52.16 -93.84
CA ASP A 2 -11.59 51.20 -94.88
C ASP A 2 -10.05 50.95 -94.82
N PRO A 3 -9.42 50.06 -95.63
CA PRO A 3 -9.90 48.87 -96.39
C PRO A 3 -8.90 47.67 -96.41
N GLU A 4 -9.15 46.70 -97.32
CA GLU A 4 -8.21 45.76 -98.04
C GLU A 4 -7.92 44.38 -97.42
N ASN A 5 -7.84 43.24 -98.15
CA ASN A 5 -8.01 42.83 -99.56
C ASN A 5 -8.07 41.26 -99.54
N LEU A 6 -8.97 40.58 -100.30
CA LEU A 6 -8.75 39.85 -101.58
C LEU A 6 -7.63 38.78 -101.52
N GLU A 7 -7.82 37.49 -101.86
CA GLU A 7 -8.18 36.85 -103.15
C GLU A 7 -8.79 35.43 -102.86
N VAL A 8 -9.85 34.87 -103.48
CA VAL A 8 -10.22 34.55 -104.89
C VAL A 8 -9.53 33.30 -105.47
N GLY A 9 -10.37 32.32 -105.89
CA GLY A 9 -10.08 31.31 -106.91
C GLY A 9 -10.57 29.90 -106.54
N GLN A 10 -11.80 29.45 -106.87
CA GLN A 10 -12.22 28.88 -108.18
C GLN A 10 -11.41 27.61 -108.56
N ASN A 11 -11.94 26.48 -109.04
CA ASN A 11 -13.24 26.15 -109.62
C ASN A 11 -13.23 24.67 -110.09
N TYR A 12 -14.43 24.10 -110.26
CA TYR A 12 -14.85 23.11 -111.30
C TYR A 12 -14.11 21.75 -111.41
N ASP A 13 -14.69 20.64 -111.87
CA ASP A 13 -16.00 20.20 -112.37
C ASP A 13 -15.92 18.65 -112.27
N GLY A 14 -16.98 17.90 -111.95
CA GLY A 14 -18.00 17.45 -112.91
C GLY A 14 -18.09 15.93 -112.80
N SER A 15 -19.25 15.36 -112.43
CA SER A 15 -20.25 14.77 -113.36
C SER A 15 -19.76 13.46 -114.01
N GLN A 16 -20.50 12.35 -114.10
CA GLN A 16 -21.93 12.06 -113.95
C GLN A 16 -22.12 10.53 -114.15
N GLU A 17 -23.20 10.00 -113.56
CA GLU A 17 -24.16 9.00 -114.09
C GLU A 17 -23.74 7.54 -114.42
N SER A 18 -24.40 6.56 -113.76
CA SER A 18 -25.51 5.70 -114.27
C SER A 18 -24.96 4.46 -115.02
N ASP A 19 -25.49 3.25 -115.00
CA ASP A 19 -26.70 2.66 -114.45
C ASP A 19 -26.53 1.12 -114.52
N GLU A 20 -27.31 0.40 -113.70
CA GLU A 20 -27.93 -0.91 -113.93
C GLU A 20 -27.18 -2.23 -114.21
N SER A 21 -27.54 -3.20 -113.35
CA SER A 21 -27.98 -4.58 -113.64
C SER A 21 -26.99 -5.78 -113.55
N SER A 22 -27.16 -6.51 -112.43
CA SER A 22 -27.32 -7.97 -112.30
C SER A 22 -26.43 -8.94 -113.10
N THR A 23 -25.61 -9.76 -112.43
CA THR A 23 -25.89 -11.18 -112.09
C THR A 23 -24.64 -11.93 -111.62
N SER A 24 -24.81 -12.66 -110.51
CA SER A 24 -24.15 -13.90 -110.06
C SER A 24 -22.67 -14.23 -110.37
N SER A 25 -21.96 -14.44 -109.25
CA SER A 25 -21.16 -15.63 -108.89
C SER A 25 -19.64 -15.68 -109.16
N LEU A 26 -18.93 -15.97 -108.04
CA LEU A 26 -17.69 -16.74 -107.89
C LEU A 26 -16.37 -16.16 -108.44
N SER A 27 -15.52 -15.68 -107.53
CA SER A 27 -14.25 -16.35 -107.13
C SER A 27 -13.16 -15.37 -106.65
N ASN A 28 -12.44 -15.85 -105.65
CA ASN A 28 -11.21 -15.35 -105.03
C ASN A 28 -10.26 -14.51 -105.88
N LYS A 29 -9.74 -13.44 -105.28
CA LYS A 29 -8.32 -13.05 -105.22
C LYS A 29 -8.15 -11.92 -104.18
N GLY A 30 -7.36 -12.16 -103.12
CA GLY A 30 -6.70 -11.06 -102.38
C GLY A 30 -5.45 -10.59 -103.15
N PRO A 31 -4.51 -9.84 -102.54
CA PRO A 31 -4.53 -9.03 -101.32
C PRO A 31 -4.07 -7.57 -101.58
N ASP A 32 -4.27 -6.65 -100.62
CA ASP A 32 -3.22 -5.79 -100.01
C ASP A 32 -3.80 -4.55 -99.29
N GLY A 33 -3.35 -4.37 -98.04
CA GLY A 33 -2.77 -3.11 -97.59
C GLY A 33 -3.64 -2.03 -96.94
N THR A 34 -3.65 -2.02 -95.59
CA THR A 34 -3.50 -0.83 -94.70
C THR A 34 -4.63 0.23 -94.68
N GLN A 35 -5.08 0.82 -93.55
CA GLN A 35 -4.42 1.10 -92.27
C GLN A 35 -5.45 1.49 -91.19
N PHE A 36 -5.25 0.95 -89.97
CA PHE A 36 -5.92 1.28 -88.70
C PHE A 36 -5.52 2.66 -88.13
N LYS A 37 -6.46 3.33 -87.42
CA LYS A 37 -6.18 4.25 -86.28
C LYS A 37 -7.26 4.00 -85.20
N ARG A 38 -6.94 3.19 -84.19
CA ARG A 38 -6.36 3.51 -82.85
C ARG A 38 -7.42 3.82 -81.80
N GLU A 39 -7.92 2.74 -81.20
CA GLU A 39 -8.58 2.71 -79.89
C GLU A 39 -7.58 2.92 -78.75
N ALA A 40 -8.10 3.43 -77.65
CA ALA A 40 -7.39 3.82 -76.44
C ALA A 40 -6.80 2.61 -75.69
N GLU A 41 -5.50 2.69 -75.38
CA GLU A 41 -4.86 1.82 -74.39
C GLU A 41 -5.39 2.13 -72.98
N LYS A 42 -5.94 1.11 -72.32
CA LYS A 42 -6.19 1.11 -70.87
C LYS A 42 -4.85 1.14 -70.12
N ALA A 43 -4.62 2.18 -69.31
CA ALA A 43 -3.59 2.16 -68.29
C ALA A 43 -4.10 1.47 -67.02
N ILE A 44 -3.31 0.51 -66.54
CA ILE A 44 -3.46 -0.22 -65.28
C ILE A 44 -2.96 0.67 -64.14
N CYS A 45 -3.71 0.70 -63.05
CA CYS A 45 -3.41 1.42 -61.81
C CYS A 45 -2.12 0.90 -61.15
N ILE A 46 -1.16 1.80 -60.90
CA ILE A 46 0.02 1.58 -60.05
C ILE A 46 -0.26 2.27 -58.72
N MET A 47 -0.15 1.56 -57.59
CA MET A 47 -0.19 2.16 -56.25
C MET A 47 1.03 3.07 -56.02
N PRO A 48 0.89 4.22 -55.32
CA PRO A 48 2.03 5.00 -54.86
C PRO A 48 2.78 4.29 -53.71
N PRO A 49 4.08 4.55 -53.51
CA PRO A 49 4.87 4.00 -52.40
C PRO A 49 4.53 4.71 -51.07
N ARG A 50 4.80 4.03 -49.95
CA ARG A 50 4.66 4.54 -48.58
C ARG A 50 5.63 5.71 -48.29
N PRO A 51 5.31 6.59 -47.30
CA PRO A 51 6.20 7.69 -46.90
C PRO A 51 7.45 7.15 -46.19
N GLY A 52 8.65 7.58 -46.60
CA GLY A 52 9.89 7.28 -45.85
C GLY A 52 11.18 7.01 -46.64
N THR A 53 11.23 7.15 -47.97
CA THR A 53 12.48 6.99 -48.74
C THR A 53 12.80 8.24 -49.55
N THR A 54 13.98 8.78 -49.31
CA THR A 54 14.60 9.92 -49.99
C THR A 54 14.56 9.79 -51.51
N MET A 55 14.07 10.83 -52.21
CA MET A 55 14.15 10.94 -53.67
C MET A 55 15.61 11.15 -54.08
N MET A 56 16.21 10.17 -54.75
CA MET A 56 17.36 10.43 -55.63
C MET A 56 16.81 10.74 -57.02
N ASN A 57 17.03 11.99 -57.46
CA ASN A 57 16.78 12.41 -58.83
C ASN A 57 17.68 11.62 -59.77
N TYR A 58 17.08 10.77 -60.62
CA TYR A 58 17.72 10.32 -61.84
C TYR A 58 16.89 10.83 -63.01
N GLN A 59 17.54 11.48 -63.98
CA GLN A 59 16.92 11.82 -65.25
C GLN A 59 16.52 10.52 -65.97
N GLU A 60 15.21 10.33 -66.18
CA GLU A 60 14.74 9.33 -67.14
C GLU A 60 15.21 9.72 -68.54
N LEU A 61 16.08 8.89 -69.12
CA LEU A 61 16.39 8.93 -70.54
C LEU A 61 15.19 8.36 -71.30
N TYR A 62 14.34 9.25 -71.82
CA TYR A 62 13.28 8.88 -72.73
C TYR A 62 13.88 8.53 -74.10
N ILE A 63 13.94 7.24 -74.43
CA ILE A 63 14.24 6.76 -75.79
C ILE A 63 12.88 6.58 -76.49
N PRO A 64 12.57 7.35 -77.54
CA PRO A 64 11.36 7.17 -78.33
C PRO A 64 11.30 5.74 -78.91
N ARG A 65 10.12 5.08 -78.87
CA ARG A 65 9.91 3.71 -79.39
C ARG A 65 10.38 3.52 -80.85
N ASN A 66 10.41 4.59 -81.61
CA ASN A 66 10.83 4.69 -83.00
C ASN A 66 12.37 4.72 -83.20
N GLN A 67 13.15 4.72 -82.11
CA GLN A 67 14.63 4.55 -82.12
C GLN A 67 15.07 3.17 -81.62
N LEU A 68 14.16 2.31 -81.18
CA LEU A 68 14.43 0.90 -80.94
C LEU A 68 14.34 0.18 -82.28
N THR A 69 15.43 -0.44 -82.72
CA THR A 69 15.42 -1.31 -83.91
C THR A 69 14.39 -2.41 -83.72
N ASP A 70 13.47 -2.56 -84.68
CA ASP A 70 12.58 -3.72 -84.75
C ASP A 70 13.44 -4.97 -84.92
N VAL A 71 13.76 -5.64 -83.81
CA VAL A 71 14.35 -6.97 -83.85
C VAL A 71 13.21 -7.93 -84.15
N TYR A 72 13.00 -8.14 -85.45
CA TYR A 72 12.28 -9.32 -85.93
C TYR A 72 13.12 -10.54 -85.54
N TYR A 73 12.68 -11.30 -84.54
CA TYR A 73 13.16 -12.67 -84.38
C TYR A 73 12.41 -13.51 -85.41
N PRO A 74 13.05 -14.01 -86.48
CA PRO A 74 12.45 -15.06 -87.26
C PRO A 74 12.50 -16.30 -86.37
N ILE A 75 11.41 -16.60 -85.66
CA ILE A 75 11.23 -17.95 -85.13
C ILE A 75 11.01 -18.81 -86.36
N GLN A 76 12.10 -19.41 -86.87
CA GLN A 76 12.02 -20.42 -87.90
C GLN A 76 11.02 -21.49 -87.47
N GLU A 77 10.07 -21.75 -88.35
CA GLU A 77 9.14 -22.87 -88.30
C GLU A 77 9.90 -24.19 -88.25
N ALA A 78 10.22 -24.64 -87.04
CA ALA A 78 10.34 -26.05 -86.74
C ALA A 78 9.09 -26.43 -85.94
N GLN A 79 7.93 -26.48 -86.62
CA GLN A 79 6.70 -26.99 -86.04
C GLN A 79 6.95 -28.44 -85.58
N ARG A 80 7.09 -28.66 -84.26
CA ARG A 80 7.15 -30.01 -83.69
C ARG A 80 5.75 -30.60 -83.70
N TRP A 81 5.46 -31.45 -84.67
CA TRP A 81 4.21 -32.22 -84.73
C TRP A 81 4.31 -33.42 -83.78
N LEU A 82 3.25 -33.71 -83.03
CA LEU A 82 3.08 -35.03 -82.43
C LEU A 82 2.46 -35.94 -83.49
N THR A 83 3.11 -37.06 -83.79
CA THR A 83 2.55 -38.08 -84.68
C THR A 83 2.26 -39.32 -83.87
N LEU A 84 0.99 -39.71 -83.79
CA LEU A 84 0.56 -40.96 -83.17
C LEU A 84 0.17 -41.95 -84.27
N MET A 85 0.45 -43.24 -84.04
CA MET A 85 0.05 -44.31 -84.95
C MET A 85 -1.17 -45.01 -84.37
N ASP A 86 -2.19 -45.22 -85.19
CA ASP A 86 -3.31 -46.12 -84.87
C ASP A 86 -2.88 -47.60 -84.98
N LYS A 87 -3.63 -48.56 -84.42
CA LYS A 87 -3.36 -50.01 -84.52
C LYS A 87 -3.25 -50.50 -85.98
N MET A 88 -3.89 -49.81 -86.92
CA MET A 88 -3.79 -50.09 -88.37
C MET A 88 -2.54 -49.49 -89.05
N GLY A 89 -1.63 -48.86 -88.30
CA GLY A 89 -0.39 -48.26 -88.82
C GLY A 89 -0.58 -46.89 -89.51
N LYS A 90 -1.76 -46.28 -89.38
CA LYS A 90 -2.07 -44.95 -89.94
C LYS A 90 -1.50 -43.85 -89.03
N ALA A 91 -0.76 -42.91 -89.62
CA ALA A 91 -0.16 -41.78 -88.90
C ALA A 91 -1.14 -40.61 -88.75
N HIS A 92 -1.45 -40.23 -87.52
CA HIS A 92 -2.25 -39.05 -87.17
C HIS A 92 -1.34 -37.93 -86.66
N ARG A 93 -1.39 -36.77 -87.31
CA ARG A 93 -0.52 -35.61 -87.00
C ARG A 93 -1.27 -34.55 -86.21
N PHE A 94 -0.66 -34.07 -85.14
CA PHE A 94 -1.22 -33.08 -84.22
C PHE A 94 -0.27 -31.87 -84.10
N PRO A 95 -0.75 -30.63 -84.30
CA PRO A 95 0.04 -29.42 -84.14
C PRO A 95 0.52 -29.20 -82.70
N LEU A 96 1.70 -28.59 -82.50
CA LEU A 96 2.27 -28.33 -81.16
C LEU A 96 1.33 -27.59 -80.18
N PRO A 97 0.52 -26.59 -80.58
CA PRO A 97 -0.40 -25.92 -79.66
C PRO A 97 -1.44 -26.88 -79.04
N THR A 98 -1.82 -27.94 -79.77
CA THR A 98 -2.84 -28.93 -79.34
C THR A 98 -2.36 -29.89 -78.25
N ILE A 99 -1.06 -29.88 -77.91
CA ILE A 99 -0.46 -30.73 -76.88
C ILE A 99 0.14 -29.93 -75.71
N LEU A 100 0.04 -28.59 -75.74
CA LEU A 100 0.62 -27.72 -74.71
C LEU A 100 -0.47 -27.20 -73.77
N PRO A 101 -0.50 -27.62 -72.49
CA PRO A 101 -1.49 -27.15 -71.55
C PRO A 101 -1.44 -25.63 -71.33
N LYS A 102 -2.62 -25.00 -71.32
CA LYS A 102 -2.78 -23.55 -71.12
C LYS A 102 -2.58 -23.19 -69.65
N VAL A 103 -1.41 -22.63 -69.32
CA VAL A 103 -1.08 -22.16 -67.98
C VAL A 103 -1.45 -20.68 -67.86
N ILE A 104 -2.50 -20.36 -67.10
CA ILE A 104 -2.90 -18.98 -66.81
C ILE A 104 -2.09 -18.49 -65.61
N GLN A 105 -1.28 -17.44 -65.81
CA GLN A 105 -0.50 -16.80 -64.75
C GLN A 105 -0.59 -15.29 -64.86
N THR A 106 -0.69 -14.63 -63.71
CA THR A 106 -0.80 -13.16 -63.60
C THR A 106 0.36 -12.48 -64.31
N ARG A 107 0.09 -11.36 -64.99
CA ARG A 107 1.13 -10.55 -65.67
C ARG A 107 2.18 -9.99 -64.69
N TYR A 108 1.79 -9.82 -63.43
CA TYR A 108 2.68 -9.40 -62.35
C TYR A 108 3.29 -10.60 -61.63
N VAL A 109 4.62 -10.63 -61.52
CA VAL A 109 5.39 -11.62 -60.74
C VAL A 109 6.13 -10.86 -59.62
N PRO A 110 5.84 -11.14 -58.33
CA PRO A 110 6.54 -10.50 -57.20
C PRO A 110 8.05 -10.76 -57.20
N LYS A 111 8.83 -9.88 -56.56
CA LYS A 111 10.28 -10.09 -56.37
C LYS A 111 10.56 -11.44 -55.69
N ARG A 112 11.65 -12.12 -56.09
CA ARG A 112 12.09 -13.46 -55.62
C ARG A 112 11.25 -14.67 -56.10
N HIS A 113 10.33 -14.49 -57.04
CA HIS A 113 9.62 -15.60 -57.69
C HIS A 113 10.14 -15.85 -59.11
N LEU A 114 9.94 -17.07 -59.62
CA LEU A 114 10.38 -17.45 -60.97
C LEU A 114 9.69 -16.56 -62.03
N PRO A 115 10.43 -16.09 -63.06
CA PRO A 115 9.83 -15.35 -64.17
C PRO A 115 8.65 -16.10 -64.79
N LYS A 116 7.63 -15.37 -65.26
CA LYS A 116 6.38 -15.94 -65.78
C LYS A 116 6.63 -17.04 -66.81
N ASP A 117 7.50 -16.80 -67.78
CA ASP A 117 7.76 -17.76 -68.86
C ASP A 117 8.44 -19.03 -68.35
N VAL A 118 9.28 -18.92 -67.31
CA VAL A 118 9.95 -20.06 -66.66
C VAL A 118 8.96 -20.87 -65.84
N GLU A 119 8.05 -20.24 -65.10
CA GLU A 119 7.02 -20.93 -64.32
C GLU A 119 5.99 -21.61 -65.24
N VAL A 120 5.62 -20.96 -66.36
CA VAL A 120 4.77 -21.55 -67.40
C VAL A 120 5.42 -22.77 -68.02
N ASP A 121 6.70 -22.71 -68.41
CA ASP A 121 7.42 -23.86 -68.97
C ASP A 121 7.59 -24.99 -67.92
N ARG A 122 7.89 -24.63 -66.66
CA ARG A 122 8.00 -25.61 -65.56
C ARG A 122 6.70 -26.38 -65.34
N ARG A 123 5.56 -25.68 -65.32
CA ARG A 123 4.24 -26.30 -65.16
C ARG A 123 3.87 -27.17 -66.36
N ARG A 124 4.17 -26.73 -67.59
CA ARG A 124 3.98 -27.55 -68.80
C ARG A 124 4.77 -28.86 -68.72
N ARG A 125 6.05 -28.82 -68.30
CA ARG A 125 6.86 -30.03 -68.09
C ARG A 125 6.35 -30.92 -66.96
N GLN A 126 5.78 -30.32 -65.91
CA GLN A 126 5.14 -31.08 -64.83
C GLN A 126 3.89 -31.81 -65.33
N TYR A 127 3.00 -31.11 -66.05
CA TYR A 127 1.78 -31.69 -66.61
C TYR A 127 2.07 -32.82 -67.61
N GLN A 128 3.12 -32.67 -68.44
CA GLN A 128 3.52 -33.70 -69.39
C GLN A 128 4.03 -34.99 -68.72
N LYS A 129 4.52 -34.92 -67.47
CA LYS A 129 4.97 -36.09 -66.69
C LYS A 129 3.82 -36.82 -65.99
N ILE A 130 2.60 -36.28 -66.00
CA ILE A 130 1.46 -36.85 -65.27
C ILE A 130 0.88 -38.03 -66.05
N ASN A 131 0.73 -39.17 -65.36
CA ASN A 131 -0.05 -40.29 -65.84
C ASN A 131 -1.50 -40.16 -65.35
N LEU A 132 -2.41 -39.81 -66.27
CA LEU A 132 -3.84 -39.60 -65.98
C LEU A 132 -4.48 -40.77 -65.24
N VAL A 133 -4.22 -42.02 -65.63
CA VAL A 133 -4.84 -43.21 -65.02
C VAL A 133 -4.43 -43.36 -63.55
N ASN A 134 -3.16 -43.10 -63.23
CA ASN A 134 -2.67 -43.16 -61.85
C ASN A 134 -3.25 -42.05 -60.98
N GLU A 135 -3.43 -40.84 -61.54
CA GLU A 135 -4.02 -39.72 -60.80
C GLU A 135 -5.55 -39.87 -60.62
N LEU A 136 -6.26 -40.46 -61.59
CA LEU A 136 -7.67 -40.84 -61.45
C LEU A 136 -7.86 -41.87 -60.32
N ALA A 137 -7.00 -42.90 -60.26
CA ALA A 137 -7.03 -43.88 -59.19
C ALA A 137 -6.75 -43.25 -57.80
N LYS A 138 -5.77 -42.33 -57.71
CA LYS A 138 -5.52 -41.55 -56.47
C LYS A 138 -6.69 -40.66 -56.08
N ALA A 139 -7.42 -40.14 -57.05
CA ALA A 139 -8.60 -39.30 -56.87
C ALA A 139 -9.86 -40.09 -56.50
N GLY A 140 -9.79 -41.42 -56.41
CA GLY A 140 -10.92 -42.30 -56.11
C GLY A 140 -11.90 -42.48 -57.27
N LEU A 141 -11.51 -42.10 -58.49
CA LEU A 141 -12.32 -42.22 -59.71
C LEU A 141 -12.06 -43.59 -60.34
N THR A 142 -12.73 -44.62 -59.82
CA THR A 142 -12.71 -46.00 -60.35
C THR A 142 -13.74 -46.18 -61.46
N ASP A 143 -13.63 -47.27 -62.22
CA ASP A 143 -14.57 -47.58 -63.31
C ASP A 143 -16.02 -47.66 -62.80
N ASP A 144 -16.26 -48.24 -61.62
CA ASP A 144 -17.59 -48.30 -60.98
C ASP A 144 -18.21 -46.92 -60.73
N VAL A 145 -17.37 -45.89 -60.53
CA VAL A 145 -17.80 -44.51 -60.31
C VAL A 145 -18.00 -43.80 -61.64
N LEU A 146 -17.20 -44.09 -62.66
CA LEU A 146 -17.33 -43.43 -63.97
C LEU A 146 -18.51 -44.00 -64.79
N GLN A 147 -18.94 -45.22 -64.49
CA GLN A 147 -20.12 -45.86 -65.10
C GLN A 147 -21.42 -45.47 -64.36
N PRO A 148 -22.57 -45.44 -65.04
CA PRO A 148 -22.75 -45.64 -66.49
C PRO A 148 -22.30 -44.42 -67.32
N THR A 149 -21.79 -44.65 -68.53
CA THR A 149 -21.71 -43.63 -69.59
C THR A 149 -23.10 -43.35 -70.18
N GLU A 150 -23.29 -42.26 -70.92
CA GLU A 150 -24.60 -41.98 -71.55
C GLU A 150 -25.07 -43.11 -72.47
N GLU A 151 -24.15 -43.69 -73.24
CA GLU A 151 -24.44 -44.82 -74.11
C GLU A 151 -24.83 -46.07 -73.31
N GLN A 152 -24.13 -46.37 -72.21
CA GLN A 152 -24.48 -47.45 -71.30
C GLN A 152 -25.86 -47.24 -70.65
N TYR A 153 -26.14 -46.02 -70.19
CA TYR A 153 -27.43 -45.66 -69.59
C TYR A 153 -28.60 -45.82 -70.57
N ASN A 154 -28.42 -45.43 -71.83
CA ASN A 154 -29.47 -45.52 -72.84
C ASN A 154 -29.75 -46.95 -73.34
N VAL A 155 -28.76 -47.84 -73.28
CA VAL A 155 -28.82 -49.18 -73.89
C VAL A 155 -29.04 -50.29 -72.85
N MET A 156 -28.59 -50.10 -71.60
CA MET A 156 -28.62 -51.13 -70.56
C MET A 156 -29.73 -50.90 -69.53
N SER A 157 -30.05 -51.94 -68.75
CA SER A 157 -31.04 -51.86 -67.67
C SER A 157 -30.55 -50.96 -66.53
N GLU A 158 -31.48 -50.26 -65.87
CA GLU A 158 -31.25 -49.40 -64.69
C GLU A 158 -30.63 -50.13 -63.49
N PHE A 159 -30.60 -51.47 -63.51
CA PHE A 159 -29.97 -52.32 -62.49
C PHE A 159 -28.57 -52.82 -62.88
N ALA A 160 -28.10 -52.51 -64.09
CA ALA A 160 -26.81 -52.96 -64.60
C ALA A 160 -25.62 -52.29 -63.89
N PHE A 161 -25.83 -51.10 -63.31
CA PHE A 161 -24.79 -50.31 -62.66
C PHE A 161 -25.22 -49.85 -61.25
N PRO A 162 -24.26 -49.64 -60.33
CA PRO A 162 -24.55 -49.11 -58.99
C PRO A 162 -25.16 -47.69 -59.02
N HIS A 163 -24.66 -46.82 -59.91
CA HIS A 163 -25.17 -45.47 -60.12
C HIS A 163 -26.31 -45.46 -61.14
N LYS A 164 -27.28 -44.57 -60.93
CA LYS A 164 -28.51 -44.50 -61.73
C LYS A 164 -28.41 -43.55 -62.90
N PHE A 165 -27.59 -42.50 -62.80
CA PHE A 165 -27.45 -41.52 -63.87
C PHE A 165 -26.03 -41.47 -64.46
N PRO A 166 -25.90 -41.10 -65.75
CA PRO A 166 -24.61 -40.84 -66.34
C PRO A 166 -23.99 -39.57 -65.77
N LEU A 167 -22.66 -39.54 -65.69
CA LEU A 167 -21.92 -38.45 -65.06
C LEU A 167 -22.07 -37.11 -65.79
N SER A 168 -22.28 -37.15 -67.10
CA SER A 168 -22.40 -35.99 -67.99
C SER A 168 -23.59 -35.07 -67.67
N TYR A 169 -24.66 -35.58 -67.05
CA TYR A 169 -25.79 -34.75 -66.65
C TYR A 169 -25.45 -33.76 -65.53
N PHE A 170 -24.30 -33.97 -64.87
CA PHE A 170 -23.81 -33.16 -63.75
C PHE A 170 -22.52 -32.42 -64.11
N ASP A 171 -22.25 -32.23 -65.40
CA ASP A 171 -21.08 -31.51 -65.87
C ASP A 171 -21.20 -29.98 -65.62
N ASP A 172 -20.10 -29.37 -65.19
CA ASP A 172 -19.97 -27.92 -65.06
C ASP A 172 -18.97 -27.39 -66.11
N SER A 173 -19.52 -26.76 -67.14
CA SER A 173 -18.76 -26.21 -68.26
C SER A 173 -17.84 -25.04 -67.86
N ASN A 174 -18.00 -24.44 -66.67
CA ASN A 174 -17.09 -23.40 -66.16
C ASN A 174 -15.68 -23.92 -65.85
N PHE A 175 -15.52 -25.24 -65.71
CA PHE A 175 -14.19 -25.85 -65.59
C PHE A 175 -13.43 -25.85 -66.91
N ASP A 176 -14.12 -25.73 -68.04
CA ASP A 176 -13.51 -25.65 -69.35
C ASP A 176 -12.86 -24.28 -69.58
N ILE A 177 -11.65 -24.28 -70.14
CA ILE A 177 -10.81 -23.09 -70.26
C ILE A 177 -11.07 -22.37 -71.60
N ASN A 178 -11.67 -23.07 -72.56
CA ASN A 178 -11.97 -22.59 -73.90
C ASN A 178 -13.38 -23.03 -74.32
N SER A 179 -14.02 -22.25 -75.19
CA SER A 179 -15.21 -22.70 -75.90
C SER A 179 -14.85 -23.81 -76.91
N PRO A 180 -15.81 -24.63 -77.37
CA PRO A 180 -15.56 -25.63 -78.41
C PRO A 180 -14.88 -25.07 -79.66
N ALA A 181 -15.33 -23.90 -80.14
CA ALA A 181 -14.70 -23.19 -81.25
C ALA A 181 -13.22 -22.83 -80.98
N ALA A 182 -12.92 -22.32 -79.78
CA ALA A 182 -11.55 -21.96 -79.39
C ALA A 182 -10.64 -23.19 -79.19
N TRP A 183 -11.19 -24.38 -78.92
CA TRP A 183 -10.42 -25.63 -78.95
C TRP A 183 -10.01 -26.00 -80.37
N PHE A 184 -10.92 -25.92 -81.35
CA PHE A 184 -10.61 -26.21 -82.75
C PHE A 184 -9.65 -25.20 -83.39
N GLU A 185 -9.66 -23.94 -82.95
CA GLU A 185 -8.67 -22.93 -83.37
C GLU A 185 -7.22 -23.35 -83.07
N LEU A 186 -6.97 -24.15 -82.02
CA LEU A 186 -5.63 -24.66 -81.72
C LEU A 186 -5.11 -25.67 -82.76
N GLY A 187 -6.02 -26.30 -83.50
CA GLY A 187 -5.74 -27.28 -84.55
C GLY A 187 -5.59 -26.68 -85.95
N VAL A 188 -5.80 -25.36 -86.10
CA VAL A 188 -5.68 -24.65 -87.38
C VAL A 188 -4.21 -24.35 -87.68
N VAL A 189 -3.69 -24.89 -88.78
CA VAL A 189 -2.36 -24.57 -89.30
C VAL A 189 -2.51 -24.18 -90.76
N GLY A 190 -2.38 -22.87 -91.05
CA GLY A 190 -2.75 -22.33 -92.37
C GLY A 190 -4.26 -22.46 -92.60
N ASP A 191 -4.67 -23.00 -93.74
CA ASP A 191 -6.08 -23.21 -94.12
C ASP A 191 -6.61 -24.61 -93.76
N ALA A 192 -5.80 -25.46 -93.11
CA ALA A 192 -6.16 -26.85 -92.78
C ALA A 192 -6.52 -27.02 -91.30
N HIS A 193 -7.61 -27.74 -91.04
CA HIS A 193 -8.04 -28.14 -89.70
C HIS A 193 -7.54 -29.55 -89.37
N TYR A 194 -6.62 -29.65 -88.41
CA TYR A 194 -6.14 -30.93 -87.88
C TYR A 194 -6.96 -31.37 -86.67
N PRO A 195 -7.17 -32.68 -86.46
CA PRO A 195 -7.85 -33.18 -85.28
C PRO A 195 -7.04 -32.86 -84.02
N LEU A 196 -7.70 -32.87 -82.86
CA LEU A 196 -7.07 -32.59 -81.57
C LEU A 196 -6.76 -33.91 -80.83
N PRO A 197 -5.58 -34.07 -80.21
CA PRO A 197 -5.26 -35.28 -79.48
C PRO A 197 -5.90 -35.25 -78.08
N ALA A 198 -6.49 -36.38 -77.68
CA ALA A 198 -7.17 -36.55 -76.41
C ALA A 198 -6.90 -37.93 -75.79
N LYS A 199 -7.10 -38.03 -74.47
CA LYS A 199 -7.27 -39.29 -73.75
C LYS A 199 -8.75 -39.48 -73.46
N ALA A 200 -9.35 -40.58 -73.88
CA ALA A 200 -10.78 -40.81 -73.79
C ALA A 200 -11.12 -42.15 -73.11
N TYR A 201 -12.19 -42.17 -72.33
CA TYR A 201 -12.76 -43.34 -71.69
C TYR A 201 -13.81 -43.97 -72.60
N LEU A 202 -13.40 -45.02 -73.33
CA LEU A 202 -14.17 -45.63 -74.41
C LEU A 202 -14.29 -47.15 -74.20
N PRO A 203 -15.28 -47.83 -74.83
CA PRO A 203 -15.41 -49.29 -74.78
C PRO A 203 -14.14 -50.01 -75.24
N TYR A 204 -13.66 -50.97 -74.45
CA TYR A 204 -12.51 -51.80 -74.78
C TYR A 204 -12.96 -53.11 -75.43
N ASN A 205 -12.33 -53.49 -76.55
CA ASN A 205 -12.71 -54.67 -77.35
C ASN A 205 -14.20 -54.71 -77.73
N GLN A 206 -14.83 -53.56 -77.99
CA GLN A 206 -16.26 -53.45 -78.32
C GLN A 206 -17.22 -53.98 -77.23
N SER A 207 -16.73 -54.12 -75.99
CA SER A 207 -17.56 -54.48 -74.84
C SER A 207 -18.10 -53.21 -74.18
N LEU A 208 -19.41 -53.03 -74.20
CA LEU A 208 -20.07 -51.94 -73.48
C LEU A 208 -19.99 -52.08 -71.95
N LEU A 209 -19.56 -53.23 -71.41
CA LEU A 209 -19.37 -53.41 -69.96
C LEU A 209 -18.00 -52.91 -69.48
N ASN A 210 -16.99 -52.95 -70.35
CA ASN A 210 -15.61 -52.68 -69.98
C ASN A 210 -15.10 -51.47 -70.77
N CYS A 211 -15.03 -50.31 -70.13
CA CYS A 211 -14.43 -49.10 -70.71
C CYS A 211 -13.01 -48.89 -70.20
N GLN A 212 -12.11 -48.37 -71.04
CA GLN A 212 -10.74 -48.06 -70.67
C GLN A 212 -10.30 -46.71 -71.23
N TRP A 213 -9.31 -46.10 -70.57
CA TRP A 213 -8.70 -44.86 -71.01
C TRP A 213 -7.69 -45.11 -72.13
N GLY A 214 -8.05 -44.74 -73.35
CA GLY A 214 -7.21 -44.87 -74.55
C GLY A 214 -6.90 -43.53 -75.21
N MET A 215 -6.02 -43.55 -76.22
CA MET A 215 -5.74 -42.38 -77.05
C MET A 215 -6.80 -42.20 -78.13
N ALA A 216 -7.25 -40.96 -78.31
CA ALA A 216 -8.25 -40.62 -79.33
C ALA A 216 -7.92 -39.29 -80.02
N ALA A 217 -8.46 -39.11 -81.22
CA ALA A 217 -8.40 -37.89 -82.00
C ALA A 217 -9.80 -37.28 -82.10
N VAL A 218 -9.99 -36.08 -81.55
CA VAL A 218 -11.26 -35.34 -81.59
C VAL A 218 -11.38 -34.65 -82.94
N THR A 219 -12.46 -34.92 -83.67
CA THR A 219 -12.66 -34.48 -85.06
C THR A 219 -13.78 -33.45 -85.23
N ALA A 220 -14.82 -33.52 -84.42
CA ALA A 220 -15.96 -32.61 -84.50
C ALA A 220 -16.66 -32.42 -83.14
N HIS A 221 -17.43 -31.34 -83.02
CA HIS A 221 -18.34 -31.05 -81.91
C HIS A 221 -19.71 -30.72 -82.50
N HIS A 222 -20.77 -31.23 -81.88
CA HIS A 222 -22.15 -31.01 -82.29
C HIS A 222 -22.82 -30.04 -81.30
N GLU A 223 -23.04 -28.79 -81.72
CA GLU A 223 -23.59 -27.74 -80.85
C GLU A 223 -25.00 -28.06 -80.31
N ASP A 224 -25.84 -28.74 -81.11
CA ASP A 224 -27.22 -29.06 -80.73
C ASP A 224 -27.33 -30.09 -79.60
N SER A 225 -26.38 -31.03 -79.50
CA SER A 225 -26.38 -32.11 -78.50
C SER A 225 -25.24 -32.02 -77.49
N ASP A 226 -24.34 -31.05 -77.65
CA ASP A 226 -23.09 -30.88 -76.88
C ASP A 226 -22.19 -32.14 -76.81
N LEU A 227 -22.27 -33.00 -77.83
CA LEU A 227 -21.47 -34.22 -77.94
C LEU A 227 -20.26 -34.03 -78.85
N TRP A 228 -19.20 -34.78 -78.57
CA TRP A 228 -17.94 -34.73 -79.29
C TRP A 228 -17.69 -36.02 -80.04
N THR A 229 -17.20 -35.90 -81.28
CA THR A 229 -16.87 -37.02 -82.13
C THR A 229 -15.38 -37.34 -82.03
N LEU A 230 -15.07 -38.55 -81.56
CA LEU A 230 -13.73 -39.02 -81.28
C LEU A 230 -13.41 -40.26 -82.11
N LEU A 231 -12.25 -40.25 -82.78
CA LEU A 231 -11.66 -41.42 -83.40
C LEU A 231 -10.68 -42.07 -82.41
N SER A 232 -10.99 -43.28 -81.93
CA SER A 232 -10.08 -44.05 -81.08
C SER A 232 -8.89 -44.57 -81.89
N LEU A 233 -7.68 -44.36 -81.37
CA LEU A 233 -6.43 -44.83 -81.97
C LEU A 233 -6.08 -46.27 -81.54
N GLU A 234 -6.93 -46.89 -80.74
CA GLU A 234 -6.76 -48.27 -80.29
C GLU A 234 -7.58 -49.27 -81.11
N ASP A 235 -8.69 -48.87 -81.70
CA ASP A 235 -9.56 -49.75 -82.49
C ASP A 235 -10.01 -49.13 -83.82
N GLY A 236 -9.59 -47.90 -84.12
CA GLY A 236 -9.94 -47.16 -85.34
C GLY A 236 -11.42 -46.79 -85.44
N CYS A 237 -12.20 -46.98 -84.37
CA CYS A 237 -13.64 -46.72 -84.36
C CYS A 237 -13.95 -45.28 -83.97
N THR A 238 -15.08 -44.77 -84.46
CA THR A 238 -15.56 -43.42 -84.14
C THR A 238 -16.66 -43.51 -83.09
N TYR A 239 -16.49 -42.77 -82.00
CA TYR A 239 -17.41 -42.70 -80.87
C TYR A 239 -17.90 -41.27 -80.67
N THR A 240 -19.15 -41.11 -80.28
CA THR A 240 -19.76 -39.83 -79.91
C THR A 240 -19.97 -39.79 -78.41
N VAL A 241 -19.23 -38.92 -77.71
CA VAL A 241 -19.21 -38.89 -76.24
C VAL A 241 -19.27 -37.47 -75.69
N PRO A 242 -19.82 -37.27 -74.48
CA PRO A 242 -19.79 -36.00 -73.76
C PRO A 242 -18.36 -35.61 -73.34
N LYS A 243 -18.18 -34.31 -73.04
CA LYS A 243 -16.87 -33.74 -72.68
C LYS A 243 -16.23 -34.41 -71.46
N LEU A 244 -17.02 -34.87 -70.48
CA LEU A 244 -16.50 -35.57 -69.30
C LEU A 244 -15.83 -36.91 -69.62
N GLN A 245 -16.11 -37.56 -70.75
CA GLN A 245 -15.47 -38.84 -71.10
C GLN A 245 -14.08 -38.68 -71.74
N PHE A 246 -13.63 -37.46 -72.04
CA PHE A 246 -12.29 -37.27 -72.59
C PHE A 246 -11.60 -35.96 -72.17
N MET A 247 -10.27 -36.02 -72.08
CA MET A 247 -9.41 -34.88 -71.77
C MET A 247 -8.56 -34.54 -72.99
N PHE A 248 -8.53 -33.26 -73.39
CA PHE A 248 -7.58 -32.83 -74.42
C PHE A 248 -6.14 -32.90 -73.87
N MET A 249 -5.15 -33.20 -74.70
CA MET A 249 -3.75 -33.15 -74.24
C MET A 249 -3.28 -31.73 -73.88
N ALA A 250 -3.90 -30.69 -74.46
CA ALA A 250 -3.69 -29.29 -74.10
C ALA A 250 -4.54 -28.80 -72.91
N GLU A 251 -5.21 -29.71 -72.19
CA GLU A 251 -5.96 -29.39 -70.97
C GLU A 251 -5.10 -29.57 -69.71
N ASP A 252 -5.43 -28.89 -68.60
CA ASP A 252 -4.76 -29.12 -67.31
C ASP A 252 -5.34 -30.39 -66.65
N PRO A 253 -4.54 -31.46 -66.47
CA PRO A 253 -5.04 -32.73 -65.94
C PRO A 253 -5.66 -32.60 -64.55
N HIS A 254 -5.17 -31.68 -63.70
CA HIS A 254 -5.72 -31.52 -62.37
C HIS A 254 -7.08 -30.82 -62.39
N LYS A 255 -7.29 -29.86 -63.30
CA LYS A 255 -8.58 -29.20 -63.45
C LYS A 255 -9.62 -30.16 -64.02
N TYR A 256 -9.22 -30.97 -64.99
CA TYR A 256 -10.07 -32.01 -65.56
C TYR A 256 -10.47 -33.07 -64.51
N ILE A 257 -9.52 -33.56 -63.69
CA ILE A 257 -9.82 -34.48 -62.58
C ILE A 257 -10.75 -33.81 -61.57
N LYS A 258 -10.57 -32.52 -61.26
CA LYS A 258 -11.50 -31.77 -60.39
C LYS A 258 -12.89 -31.62 -60.99
N ARG A 259 -13.01 -31.42 -62.31
CA ARG A 259 -14.28 -31.39 -63.03
C ARG A 259 -15.01 -32.73 -62.88
N LEU A 260 -14.30 -33.85 -63.06
CA LEU A 260 -14.84 -35.20 -62.83
C LEU A 260 -15.26 -35.41 -61.36
N GLN A 261 -14.42 -35.03 -60.39
CA GLN A 261 -14.77 -35.13 -58.97
C GLN A 261 -15.98 -34.27 -58.60
N ALA A 262 -16.11 -33.08 -59.18
CA ALA A 262 -17.26 -32.19 -58.97
C ALA A 262 -18.53 -32.81 -59.56
N ALA A 263 -18.48 -33.34 -60.78
CA ALA A 263 -19.61 -34.03 -61.39
C ALA A 263 -20.00 -35.28 -60.60
N VAL A 264 -19.02 -36.04 -60.06
CA VAL A 264 -19.29 -37.21 -59.21
C VAL A 264 -19.99 -36.78 -57.92
N HIS A 265 -19.51 -35.69 -57.30
CA HIS A 265 -20.11 -35.14 -56.09
C HIS A 265 -21.56 -34.69 -56.33
N GLU A 266 -21.82 -33.92 -57.39
CA GLU A 266 -23.17 -33.45 -57.71
C GLU A 266 -24.08 -34.60 -58.15
N ARG A 267 -23.58 -35.62 -58.85
CA ARG A 267 -24.36 -36.83 -59.16
C ARG A 267 -24.76 -37.58 -57.89
N HIS A 268 -23.81 -37.85 -56.99
CA HIS A 268 -24.11 -38.52 -55.72
C HIS A 268 -25.15 -37.74 -54.92
N LYS A 269 -24.97 -36.42 -54.81
CA LYS A 269 -25.90 -35.51 -54.16
C LYS A 269 -27.27 -35.52 -54.82
N GLY A 270 -27.34 -35.48 -56.16
CA GLY A 270 -28.58 -35.54 -56.93
C GLY A 270 -29.32 -36.87 -56.73
N GLU A 271 -28.62 -38.00 -56.84
CA GLU A 271 -29.18 -39.34 -56.59
C GLU A 271 -29.71 -39.47 -55.16
N GLN A 272 -28.95 -39.00 -54.17
CA GLN A 272 -29.33 -39.00 -52.76
C GLN A 272 -30.54 -38.09 -52.51
N LEU A 273 -30.59 -36.91 -53.15
CA LEU A 273 -31.70 -35.98 -53.05
C LEU A 273 -32.98 -36.56 -53.62
N MET A 274 -32.93 -37.12 -54.82
CA MET A 274 -34.09 -37.75 -55.44
C MET A 274 -34.61 -38.90 -54.58
N LEU A 275 -33.72 -39.68 -53.98
CA LEU A 275 -34.10 -40.74 -53.07
C LEU A 275 -34.71 -40.21 -51.76
N MET A 276 -34.16 -39.13 -51.20
CA MET A 276 -34.71 -38.46 -50.03
C MET A 276 -36.12 -37.93 -50.31
N GLU A 277 -36.30 -37.20 -51.40
CA GLU A 277 -37.60 -36.65 -51.83
C GLU A 277 -38.60 -37.78 -52.06
N LEU A 278 -38.20 -38.87 -52.72
CA LEU A 278 -39.06 -40.04 -52.88
C LEU A 278 -39.50 -40.65 -51.54
N ILE A 279 -38.58 -40.78 -50.57
CA ILE A 279 -38.90 -41.31 -49.24
C ILE A 279 -39.86 -40.36 -48.50
N VAL A 280 -39.56 -39.05 -48.53
CA VAL A 280 -40.36 -38.01 -47.85
C VAL A 280 -41.75 -37.90 -48.46
N ASP A 281 -41.88 -37.93 -49.79
CA ASP A 281 -43.16 -37.88 -50.48
C ASP A 281 -44.00 -39.13 -50.19
N CYS A 282 -43.37 -40.31 -50.08
CA CYS A 282 -44.06 -41.54 -49.66
C CYS A 282 -44.56 -41.46 -48.21
N VAL A 283 -43.78 -40.91 -47.27
CA VAL A 283 -44.19 -40.70 -45.87
C VAL A 283 -45.31 -39.67 -45.77
N LEU A 284 -45.19 -38.54 -46.50
CA LEU A 284 -46.23 -37.52 -46.62
C LEU A 284 -47.55 -38.09 -47.11
N HIS A 285 -47.52 -39.04 -48.04
CA HIS A 285 -48.74 -39.66 -48.57
C HIS A 285 -49.49 -40.45 -47.49
N GLU A 286 -48.80 -41.08 -46.53
CA GLU A 286 -49.41 -41.78 -45.40
C GLU A 286 -50.05 -40.81 -44.39
N ASP A 287 -49.42 -39.64 -44.13
CA ASP A 287 -49.92 -38.66 -43.15
C ASP A 287 -51.02 -37.72 -43.69
N ILE A 288 -51.08 -37.46 -44.99
CA ILE A 288 -52.12 -36.62 -45.64
C ILE A 288 -53.52 -37.24 -45.53
N GLU A 289 -53.65 -38.56 -45.32
CA GLU A 289 -54.93 -39.20 -45.01
C GLU A 289 -55.48 -38.77 -43.64
N SER A 290 -54.63 -38.25 -42.74
CA SER A 290 -55.03 -37.64 -41.48
C SER A 290 -55.42 -36.17 -41.71
N THR A 291 -56.73 -35.88 -41.70
CA THR A 291 -57.30 -34.54 -42.00
C THR A 291 -57.10 -33.51 -40.88
N VAL A 292 -56.00 -33.55 -40.14
CA VAL A 292 -55.73 -32.68 -38.98
C VAL A 292 -54.78 -31.54 -39.39
N PHE A 293 -55.35 -30.36 -39.65
CA PHE A 293 -54.54 -29.15 -39.88
C PHE A 293 -54.04 -28.57 -38.55
N TYR A 294 -52.73 -28.42 -38.38
CA TYR A 294 -52.15 -27.77 -37.21
C TYR A 294 -52.38 -26.26 -37.27
N SER A 295 -52.95 -25.70 -36.19
CA SER A 295 -53.22 -24.27 -36.07
C SER A 295 -52.00 -23.53 -35.53
N PHE A 296 -51.31 -22.78 -36.39
CA PHE A 296 -50.21 -21.90 -35.98
C PHE A 296 -50.71 -20.48 -35.72
N LYS A 297 -50.76 -20.08 -34.44
CA LYS A 297 -51.25 -18.74 -34.00
C LYS A 297 -50.66 -17.55 -34.78
N PRO A 298 -49.33 -17.48 -35.06
CA PRO A 298 -48.77 -16.34 -35.80
C PRO A 298 -49.27 -16.27 -37.25
N ILE A 299 -49.46 -17.42 -37.89
CA ILE A 299 -49.94 -17.52 -39.27
C ILE A 299 -51.42 -17.15 -39.34
N GLU A 300 -52.21 -17.57 -38.36
CA GLU A 300 -53.62 -17.17 -38.25
C GLU A 300 -53.78 -15.65 -38.07
N LEU A 301 -52.90 -14.99 -37.30
CA LEU A 301 -52.91 -13.53 -37.17
C LEU A 301 -52.61 -12.83 -38.49
N VAL A 302 -51.66 -13.33 -39.27
CA VAL A 302 -51.31 -12.78 -40.60
C VAL A 302 -52.43 -13.01 -41.61
N LEU A 303 -53.03 -14.21 -41.64
CA LEU A 303 -54.16 -14.54 -42.51
C LEU A 303 -55.45 -13.77 -42.15
N GLN A 304 -55.64 -13.43 -40.86
CA GLN A 304 -56.74 -12.56 -40.41
C GLN A 304 -56.55 -11.11 -40.87
N ALA A 305 -55.31 -10.61 -40.85
CA ALA A 305 -54.99 -9.27 -41.33
C ALA A 305 -55.01 -9.13 -42.87
N ALA A 306 -54.84 -10.23 -43.61
CA ALA A 306 -54.80 -10.24 -45.07
C ALA A 306 -56.19 -10.04 -45.72
N LYS A 307 -56.30 -9.07 -46.64
CA LYS A 307 -57.50 -8.78 -47.44
C LYS A 307 -57.60 -9.68 -48.69
N VAL A 308 -57.72 -10.98 -48.49
CA VAL A 308 -57.88 -11.98 -49.57
C VAL A 308 -59.11 -12.86 -49.34
N SER A 309 -59.58 -13.57 -50.37
CA SER A 309 -60.76 -14.44 -50.28
C SER A 309 -60.57 -15.59 -49.27
N GLU A 310 -61.64 -16.04 -48.63
CA GLU A 310 -61.57 -17.17 -47.68
C GLU A 310 -61.10 -18.46 -48.35
N GLN A 311 -61.38 -18.65 -49.64
CA GLN A 311 -60.84 -19.77 -50.41
C GLN A 311 -59.32 -19.68 -50.57
N CYS A 312 -58.78 -18.48 -50.77
CA CYS A 312 -57.34 -18.23 -50.81
C CYS A 312 -56.71 -18.52 -49.43
N LYS A 313 -57.33 -18.06 -48.34
CA LYS A 313 -56.85 -18.35 -46.98
C LYS A 313 -56.86 -19.85 -46.67
N ARG A 314 -57.89 -20.60 -47.10
CA ARG A 314 -57.92 -22.06 -46.95
C ARG A 314 -56.80 -22.74 -47.72
N ARG A 315 -56.57 -22.35 -48.99
CA ARG A 315 -55.45 -22.87 -49.79
C ARG A 315 -54.11 -22.57 -49.11
N LEU A 316 -53.90 -21.35 -48.63
CA LEU A 316 -52.69 -20.97 -47.90
C LEU A 316 -52.49 -21.80 -46.62
N ARG A 317 -53.55 -22.10 -45.86
CA ARG A 317 -53.46 -23.03 -44.72
C ARG A 317 -53.04 -24.43 -45.16
N SER A 318 -53.61 -24.94 -46.24
CA SER A 318 -53.24 -26.24 -46.78
C SER A 318 -51.77 -26.27 -47.22
N GLU A 319 -51.31 -25.25 -47.95
CA GLU A 319 -49.90 -25.12 -48.36
C GLU A 319 -48.96 -25.05 -47.16
N VAL A 320 -49.29 -24.25 -46.14
CA VAL A 320 -48.50 -24.15 -44.90
C VAL A 320 -48.42 -25.49 -44.18
N ASN A 321 -49.52 -26.22 -44.10
CA ASN A 321 -49.53 -27.54 -43.47
C ASN A 321 -48.75 -28.57 -44.30
N LEU A 322 -48.88 -28.57 -45.63
CA LEU A 322 -48.06 -29.44 -46.49
C LEU A 322 -46.56 -29.18 -46.30
N VAL A 323 -46.17 -27.92 -46.19
CA VAL A 323 -44.78 -27.56 -45.89
C VAL A 323 -44.38 -28.03 -44.48
N PHE A 324 -45.25 -27.88 -43.49
CA PHE A 324 -44.99 -28.36 -42.12
C PHE A 324 -44.82 -29.88 -42.07
N GLU A 325 -45.76 -30.65 -42.63
CA GLU A 325 -45.67 -32.12 -42.67
C GLU A 325 -44.41 -32.57 -43.43
N ARG A 326 -44.05 -31.87 -44.51
CA ARG A 326 -42.83 -32.20 -45.27
C ARG A 326 -41.58 -31.98 -44.42
N LEU A 327 -41.55 -30.92 -43.63
CA LEU A 327 -40.46 -30.64 -42.68
C LEU A 327 -40.42 -31.69 -41.56
N MET A 328 -41.57 -32.16 -41.08
CA MET A 328 -41.65 -33.22 -40.08
C MET A 328 -41.15 -34.56 -40.64
N ALA A 329 -41.59 -34.96 -41.83
CA ALA A 329 -41.10 -36.17 -42.51
C ALA A 329 -39.58 -36.12 -42.74
N LEU A 330 -39.04 -34.96 -43.15
CA LEU A 330 -37.59 -34.74 -43.26
C LEU A 330 -36.87 -34.89 -41.92
N TYR A 331 -37.43 -34.32 -40.86
CA TYR A 331 -36.88 -34.45 -39.50
C TYR A 331 -36.86 -35.90 -39.04
N GLU A 332 -37.93 -36.65 -39.27
CA GLU A 332 -38.00 -38.07 -38.92
C GLU A 332 -37.00 -38.91 -39.71
N LEU A 333 -36.87 -38.67 -41.02
CA LEU A 333 -35.87 -39.30 -41.86
C LEU A 333 -34.44 -39.01 -41.35
N GLU A 334 -34.14 -37.78 -40.94
CA GLU A 334 -32.87 -37.43 -40.28
C GLU A 334 -32.65 -38.27 -39.02
N GLN A 335 -33.68 -38.42 -38.17
CA GLN A 335 -33.57 -39.25 -36.97
C GLN A 335 -33.35 -40.73 -37.29
N PHE A 336 -33.99 -41.27 -38.33
CA PHE A 336 -33.79 -42.66 -38.75
C PHE A 336 -32.39 -42.91 -39.30
N ILE A 337 -31.86 -42.00 -40.13
CA ILE A 337 -30.50 -42.10 -40.65
C ILE A 337 -29.48 -42.08 -39.50
N LEU A 338 -29.66 -41.22 -38.51
CA LEU A 338 -28.78 -41.12 -37.34
C LEU A 338 -28.83 -42.39 -36.47
N LYS A 339 -30.02 -42.97 -36.26
CA LYS A 339 -30.21 -44.16 -35.42
C LYS A 339 -29.81 -45.46 -36.12
N MET A 340 -29.97 -45.55 -37.44
CA MET A 340 -29.73 -46.76 -38.24
C MET A 340 -28.78 -46.51 -39.42
N PRO A 341 -27.53 -46.06 -39.19
CA PRO A 341 -26.60 -45.66 -40.24
C PRO A 341 -26.08 -46.82 -41.10
N LYS A 342 -26.37 -48.08 -40.73
CA LYS A 342 -26.06 -49.27 -41.54
C LYS A 342 -27.12 -49.59 -42.58
N GLU A 343 -28.38 -49.25 -42.29
CA GLU A 343 -29.51 -49.46 -43.21
C GLU A 343 -29.63 -48.34 -44.24
N PHE A 344 -29.13 -47.14 -43.89
CA PHE A 344 -29.09 -45.96 -44.75
C PHE A 344 -27.65 -45.52 -45.10
N PRO A 345 -26.81 -46.39 -45.69
CA PRO A 345 -25.40 -46.08 -45.95
C PRO A 345 -25.23 -44.92 -46.94
N GLN A 346 -26.19 -44.75 -47.85
CA GLN A 346 -26.21 -43.69 -48.87
C GLN A 346 -26.37 -42.27 -48.32
N PHE A 347 -26.79 -42.08 -47.06
CA PHE A 347 -27.02 -40.75 -46.46
C PHE A 347 -25.93 -40.32 -45.45
N ARG A 348 -24.85 -41.10 -45.26
CA ARG A 348 -23.85 -40.89 -44.18
C ARG A 348 -23.06 -39.58 -44.23
N ASN A 349 -22.93 -38.94 -45.39
CA ASN A 349 -22.05 -37.77 -45.60
C ASN A 349 -22.81 -36.49 -45.97
N ILE A 350 -24.12 -36.44 -45.73
CA ILE A 350 -24.98 -35.33 -46.13
C ILE A 350 -25.52 -34.61 -44.90
N ASN A 351 -25.55 -33.27 -44.96
CA ASN A 351 -26.26 -32.46 -43.99
C ASN A 351 -27.67 -32.16 -44.52
N LEU A 352 -28.69 -32.85 -44.00
CA LEU A 352 -30.08 -32.69 -44.43
C LEU A 352 -30.57 -31.22 -44.31
N LYS A 353 -29.94 -30.41 -43.45
CA LYS A 353 -30.22 -28.97 -43.32
C LYS A 353 -29.81 -28.13 -44.54
N GLU A 354 -28.96 -28.63 -45.43
CA GLU A 354 -28.59 -27.95 -46.68
C GLU A 354 -29.70 -28.03 -47.72
N PHE A 355 -30.61 -28.99 -47.58
CA PHE A 355 -31.72 -29.24 -48.50
C PHE A 355 -33.06 -28.74 -47.97
N LEU A 356 -33.08 -28.21 -46.75
CA LEU A 356 -34.21 -27.43 -46.24
C LEU A 356 -34.37 -26.17 -47.12
N PRO A 357 -35.59 -25.82 -47.57
CA PRO A 357 -35.81 -24.60 -48.32
C PRO A 357 -35.45 -23.37 -47.46
N ARG A 358 -34.25 -22.80 -47.66
CA ARG A 358 -33.76 -21.63 -46.91
C ARG A 358 -34.32 -20.31 -47.43
N SER A 359 -34.74 -20.28 -48.69
CA SER A 359 -35.42 -19.17 -49.36
C SER A 359 -36.03 -19.68 -50.67
N PHE A 360 -37.24 -19.23 -51.03
CA PHE A 360 -37.70 -19.33 -52.40
C PHE A 360 -36.84 -18.40 -53.26
N ALA A 361 -36.15 -18.92 -54.28
CA ALA A 361 -35.53 -18.06 -55.27
C ALA A 361 -36.64 -17.26 -55.95
N VAL A 362 -36.64 -15.93 -55.78
CA VAL A 362 -37.48 -15.07 -56.61
C VAL A 362 -36.82 -15.07 -57.98
N GLU A 363 -37.35 -15.87 -58.89
CA GLU A 363 -37.11 -15.66 -60.32
C GLU A 363 -37.69 -14.29 -60.67
N VAL A 364 -36.86 -13.26 -60.66
CA VAL A 364 -37.22 -11.94 -61.19
C VAL A 364 -37.57 -12.15 -62.66
N SER A 365 -38.87 -12.14 -62.93
CA SER A 365 -39.47 -12.71 -64.14
C SER A 365 -39.00 -11.98 -65.41
N GLY A 366 -38.84 -12.72 -66.51
CA GLY A 366 -38.61 -12.14 -67.84
C GLY A 366 -39.68 -11.11 -68.26
N LYS A 367 -40.85 -11.11 -67.61
CA LYS A 367 -41.90 -10.10 -67.78
C LYS A 367 -41.48 -8.71 -67.31
N GLU A 368 -40.84 -8.56 -66.14
CA GLU A 368 -40.34 -7.23 -65.72
C GLU A 368 -39.30 -6.67 -66.69
N ARG A 369 -38.47 -7.55 -67.27
CA ARG A 369 -37.48 -7.16 -68.28
C ARG A 369 -38.12 -6.68 -69.59
N LEU A 370 -39.20 -7.34 -70.02
CA LEU A 370 -39.99 -6.94 -71.18
C LEU A 370 -40.78 -5.65 -70.91
N GLU A 371 -41.34 -5.49 -69.70
CA GLU A 371 -42.04 -4.28 -69.27
C GLU A 371 -41.08 -3.07 -69.21
N LEU A 372 -39.85 -3.25 -68.70
CA LEU A 372 -38.82 -2.21 -68.69
C LEU A 372 -38.35 -1.82 -70.10
N GLN A 373 -38.27 -2.78 -71.03
CA GLN A 373 -37.94 -2.49 -72.44
C GLN A 373 -39.10 -1.78 -73.18
N ALA A 374 -40.35 -2.11 -72.85
CA ALA A 374 -41.54 -1.49 -73.43
C ALA A 374 -41.72 0.00 -73.04
N LEU A 375 -41.11 0.43 -71.92
CA LEU A 375 -41.13 1.84 -71.50
C LEU A 375 -40.35 2.78 -72.44
N GLY A 376 -39.64 2.26 -73.45
CA GLY A 376 -38.97 3.08 -74.48
C GLY A 376 -37.89 4.01 -73.91
N ILE A 377 -37.31 3.67 -72.76
CA ILE A 377 -36.34 4.52 -72.07
C ILE A 377 -35.03 4.52 -72.85
N THR A 378 -34.75 5.60 -73.58
CA THR A 378 -33.45 5.83 -74.20
C THR A 378 -32.40 6.08 -73.12
N MET A 379 -31.61 5.06 -72.79
CA MET A 379 -30.58 5.16 -71.75
C MET A 379 -29.55 6.28 -72.04
N GLN A 380 -29.34 6.64 -73.31
CA GLN A 380 -28.45 7.75 -73.67
C GLN A 380 -29.01 9.12 -73.25
N GLU A 381 -30.31 9.37 -73.47
CA GLU A 381 -30.97 10.61 -73.07
C GLU A 381 -31.08 10.70 -71.55
N LYS A 382 -31.49 9.61 -70.89
CA LYS A 382 -31.50 9.55 -69.42
C LYS A 382 -30.11 9.71 -68.81
N ARG A 383 -29.06 9.19 -69.46
CA ARG A 383 -27.67 9.42 -69.05
C ARG A 383 -27.31 10.89 -69.15
N TYR A 384 -27.69 11.58 -70.23
CA TYR A 384 -27.45 13.01 -70.37
C TYR A 384 -28.22 13.84 -69.34
N ASP A 385 -29.50 13.54 -69.12
CA ASP A 385 -30.33 14.17 -68.08
C ASP A 385 -29.74 13.98 -66.69
N PHE A 386 -29.28 12.75 -66.39
CA PHE A 386 -28.59 12.44 -65.15
C PHE A 386 -27.29 13.22 -65.01
N LEU A 387 -26.44 13.26 -66.05
CA LEU A 387 -25.19 14.03 -66.03
C LEU A 387 -25.45 15.54 -65.92
N LYS A 388 -26.56 16.07 -66.45
CA LYS A 388 -26.96 17.47 -66.30
C LYS A 388 -27.41 17.78 -64.87
N ALA A 389 -28.22 16.91 -64.27
CA ALA A 389 -28.75 17.07 -62.93
C ALA A 389 -27.70 16.80 -61.83
N SER A 390 -26.86 15.79 -62.02
CA SER A 390 -25.90 15.28 -61.03
C SER A 390 -24.69 16.20 -60.83
N LEU A 391 -24.23 16.28 -59.58
CA LEU A 391 -22.94 16.89 -59.21
C LEU A 391 -21.76 16.04 -59.65
N PHE A 392 -21.95 14.72 -59.72
CA PHE A 392 -20.93 13.71 -60.02
C PHE A 392 -20.88 13.37 -61.51
N TYR A 393 -20.86 14.40 -62.35
CA TYR A 393 -20.86 14.21 -63.80
C TYR A 393 -19.45 13.94 -64.38
N CYS A 394 -18.39 14.17 -63.60
CA CYS A 394 -17.01 13.92 -64.00
C CYS A 394 -16.24 13.19 -62.88
N GLY A 395 -15.17 12.48 -63.27
CA GLY A 395 -14.33 11.72 -62.33
C GLY A 395 -13.72 12.58 -61.22
N GLY A 396 -13.23 13.78 -61.53
CA GLY A 396 -12.65 14.67 -60.53
C GLY A 396 -13.66 15.19 -59.50
N GLY A 397 -14.95 15.32 -59.85
CA GLY A 397 -16.00 15.62 -58.87
C GLY A 397 -16.25 14.47 -57.90
N ILE A 398 -16.16 13.22 -58.38
CA ILE A 398 -16.26 12.02 -57.56
C ILE A 398 -15.03 11.89 -56.65
N GLU A 399 -13.83 12.06 -57.21
CA GLU A 399 -12.57 11.98 -56.46
C GLU A 399 -12.47 13.04 -55.37
N ALA A 400 -12.84 14.29 -55.67
CA ALA A 400 -12.86 15.36 -54.67
C ALA A 400 -13.85 15.07 -53.53
N MET A 401 -15.06 14.60 -53.83
CA MET A 401 -16.04 14.25 -52.79
C MET A 401 -15.66 12.98 -52.03
N ALA A 402 -15.02 12.01 -52.67
CA ALA A 402 -14.48 10.83 -51.99
C ALA A 402 -13.38 11.22 -50.99
N GLY A 403 -12.48 12.13 -51.38
CA GLY A 403 -11.48 12.69 -50.47
C GLY A 403 -12.13 13.46 -49.31
N VAL A 404 -13.14 14.30 -49.58
CA VAL A 404 -13.94 14.96 -48.53
C VAL A 404 -14.57 13.94 -47.59
N ALA A 405 -15.17 12.87 -48.11
CA ALA A 405 -15.80 11.83 -47.31
C ALA A 405 -14.81 11.12 -46.40
N ILE A 406 -13.58 10.86 -46.86
CA ILE A 406 -12.51 10.24 -46.05
C ILE A 406 -12.11 11.16 -44.89
N GLU A 407 -11.86 12.44 -45.16
CA GLU A 407 -11.51 13.41 -44.11
C GLU A 407 -12.66 13.61 -43.10
N CYS A 408 -13.91 13.59 -43.56
CA CYS A 408 -15.09 13.68 -42.69
C CYS A 408 -15.30 12.39 -41.87
N GLN A 409 -15.07 11.21 -42.45
CA GLN A 409 -15.15 9.93 -41.75
C GLN A 409 -14.08 9.82 -40.65
N TYR A 410 -12.89 10.40 -40.84
CA TYR A 410 -11.90 10.48 -39.77
C TYR A 410 -12.43 11.26 -38.55
N ILE A 411 -13.17 12.34 -38.75
CA ILE A 411 -13.78 13.11 -37.65
C ILE A 411 -14.77 12.27 -36.85
N GLU A 412 -15.54 11.41 -37.50
CA GLU A 412 -16.49 10.50 -36.85
C GLU A 412 -15.80 9.49 -35.91
N THR A 413 -14.49 9.25 -36.09
CA THR A 413 -13.69 8.38 -35.21
C THR A 413 -13.05 9.09 -34.02
N LEU A 414 -13.06 10.43 -34.00
CA LEU A 414 -12.55 11.21 -32.88
C LEU A 414 -13.50 11.14 -31.69
N SER A 415 -13.03 11.58 -30.53
CA SER A 415 -13.86 11.73 -29.33
C SER A 415 -13.50 13.02 -28.62
N ILE A 416 -14.50 13.79 -28.21
CA ILE A 416 -14.31 15.05 -27.46
C ILE A 416 -13.86 14.78 -26.03
N PHE A 417 -14.26 13.63 -25.47
CA PHE A 417 -13.93 13.23 -24.11
C PHE A 417 -13.00 12.02 -24.10
N ILE A 418 -12.13 11.95 -23.10
CA ILE A 418 -11.36 10.74 -22.80
C ILE A 418 -12.26 9.80 -22.00
N CYS A 419 -12.59 8.63 -22.55
CA CYS A 419 -13.43 7.63 -21.90
C CYS A 419 -12.65 6.37 -21.49
N ASN A 420 -11.32 6.41 -21.56
CA ASN A 420 -10.46 5.27 -21.23
C ASN A 420 -9.23 5.74 -20.46
N PHE A 421 -9.21 5.44 -19.16
CA PHE A 421 -8.06 5.68 -18.28
C PHE A 421 -7.52 4.33 -17.80
N SER A 422 -6.18 4.21 -17.75
CA SER A 422 -5.53 2.99 -17.27
C SER A 422 -5.65 2.81 -15.76
N LYS A 423 -5.88 3.90 -15.03
CA LYS A 423 -6.06 3.94 -13.58
C LYS A 423 -7.14 4.97 -13.20
N PRO A 424 -7.84 4.78 -12.07
CA PRO A 424 -8.75 5.80 -11.54
C PRO A 424 -7.98 7.08 -11.18
N LEU A 425 -8.58 8.25 -11.39
CA LEU A 425 -7.94 9.55 -11.18
C LEU A 425 -8.64 10.36 -10.08
N ALA A 426 -7.92 11.27 -9.43
CA ALA A 426 -8.59 12.29 -8.61
C ALA A 426 -9.44 13.19 -9.50
N LEU A 427 -10.51 13.78 -8.95
CA LEU A 427 -11.45 14.61 -9.72
C LEU A 427 -10.73 15.75 -10.45
N VAL A 428 -9.81 16.44 -9.78
CA VAL A 428 -9.05 17.57 -10.37
C VAL A 428 -8.25 17.13 -11.59
N ASP A 429 -7.51 16.03 -11.48
CA ASP A 429 -6.69 15.49 -12.57
C ASP A 429 -7.57 15.03 -13.75
N PHE A 430 -8.72 14.43 -13.45
CA PHE A 430 -9.70 14.04 -14.45
C PHE A 430 -10.22 15.26 -15.22
N LEU A 431 -10.67 16.31 -14.53
CA LEU A 431 -11.19 17.51 -15.16
C LEU A 431 -10.13 18.21 -16.04
N GLN A 432 -8.89 18.30 -15.57
CA GLN A 432 -7.77 18.86 -16.35
C GLN A 432 -7.45 18.03 -17.60
N ALA A 433 -7.47 16.69 -17.49
CA ALA A 433 -7.23 15.81 -18.63
C ALA A 433 -8.32 15.96 -19.71
N GLN A 434 -9.59 16.05 -19.28
CA GLN A 434 -10.71 16.29 -20.21
C GLN A 434 -10.59 17.65 -20.90
N GLU A 435 -10.27 18.69 -20.14
CA GLU A 435 -10.08 20.04 -20.66
C GLU A 435 -8.96 20.08 -21.72
N ALA A 436 -7.77 19.57 -21.40
CA ALA A 436 -6.65 19.55 -22.33
C ALA A 436 -6.93 18.76 -23.62
N HIS A 437 -7.61 17.61 -23.50
CA HIS A 437 -7.99 16.81 -24.68
C HIS A 437 -9.02 17.52 -25.54
N SER A 438 -10.05 18.12 -24.92
CA SER A 438 -11.06 18.90 -25.64
C SER A 438 -10.47 20.09 -26.40
N ASP A 439 -9.43 20.75 -25.86
CA ASP A 439 -8.73 21.86 -26.54
C ASP A 439 -7.96 21.38 -27.77
N ASN A 440 -7.32 20.22 -27.69
CA ASN A 440 -6.62 19.62 -28.82
C ASN A 440 -7.61 19.27 -29.94
N VAL A 441 -8.73 18.63 -29.60
CA VAL A 441 -9.78 18.27 -30.57
C VAL A 441 -10.41 19.53 -31.18
N ALA A 442 -10.73 20.53 -30.37
CA ALA A 442 -11.28 21.80 -30.86
C ALA A 442 -10.32 22.52 -31.81
N THR A 443 -9.02 22.51 -31.53
CA THR A 443 -8.00 23.08 -32.42
C THR A 443 -7.94 22.32 -33.75
N PHE A 444 -8.00 20.99 -33.71
CA PHE A 444 -8.08 20.15 -34.91
C PHE A 444 -9.29 20.51 -35.78
N LEU A 445 -10.47 20.56 -35.17
CA LEU A 445 -11.73 20.85 -35.87
C LEU A 445 -11.78 22.27 -36.45
N LYS A 446 -11.22 23.27 -35.76
CA LYS A 446 -11.30 24.69 -36.18
C LYS A 446 -10.26 25.08 -37.22
N VAL A 447 -9.07 24.49 -37.16
CA VAL A 447 -7.91 24.93 -37.95
C VAL A 447 -7.55 23.89 -39.00
N TYR A 448 -7.26 22.66 -38.58
CA TYR A 448 -6.65 21.65 -39.44
C TYR A 448 -7.66 21.01 -40.39
N TRP A 449 -8.84 20.64 -39.89
CA TRP A 449 -9.85 19.95 -40.69
C TRP A 449 -10.36 20.78 -41.89
N PRO A 450 -10.75 22.07 -41.73
CA PRO A 450 -11.13 22.90 -42.88
C PRO A 450 -9.99 23.10 -43.88
N GLN A 451 -8.73 23.16 -43.43
CA GLN A 451 -7.56 23.27 -44.30
C GLN A 451 -7.32 21.99 -45.11
N GLN A 452 -7.47 20.81 -44.49
CA GLN A 452 -7.35 19.51 -45.17
C GLN A 452 -8.43 19.36 -46.24
N LEU A 453 -9.69 19.64 -45.90
CA LEU A 453 -10.80 19.62 -46.86
C LEU A 453 -10.58 20.57 -48.03
N THR A 454 -10.15 21.81 -47.74
CA THR A 454 -9.84 22.79 -48.79
C THR A 454 -8.72 22.26 -49.71
N THR A 455 -7.68 21.67 -49.13
CA THR A 455 -6.53 21.15 -49.89
C THR A 455 -6.95 20.01 -50.81
N VAL A 456 -7.71 19.04 -50.29
CA VAL A 456 -8.23 17.90 -51.07
C VAL A 456 -9.07 18.38 -52.26
N ILE A 457 -10.02 19.27 -52.01
CA ILE A 457 -10.89 19.82 -53.07
C ILE A 457 -10.06 20.60 -54.09
N THR A 458 -9.14 21.45 -53.63
CA THR A 458 -8.38 22.35 -54.50
C THR A 458 -7.39 21.58 -55.38
N VAL A 459 -6.72 20.55 -54.85
CA VAL A 459 -5.76 19.73 -55.63
C VAL A 459 -6.46 19.05 -56.79
N VAL A 460 -7.64 18.45 -56.56
CA VAL A 460 -8.39 17.72 -57.59
C VAL A 460 -9.08 18.68 -58.56
N LEU A 461 -9.80 19.69 -58.07
CA LEU A 461 -10.59 20.58 -58.92
C LEU A 461 -9.75 21.60 -59.69
N ARG A 462 -8.57 22.00 -59.19
CA ARG A 462 -7.65 22.88 -59.94
C ARG A 462 -7.12 22.20 -61.20
N ALA A 463 -6.86 20.89 -61.15
CA ALA A 463 -6.38 20.12 -62.29
C ALA A 463 -7.45 19.93 -63.39
N LEU A 464 -8.74 19.98 -63.03
CA LEU A 464 -9.86 19.88 -63.98
C LEU A 464 -10.02 21.13 -64.87
N GLY A 465 -9.61 22.31 -64.39
CA GLY A 465 -9.69 23.56 -65.14
C GLY A 465 -11.12 24.08 -65.34
N LYS A 466 -11.38 24.69 -66.51
CA LYS A 466 -12.66 25.35 -66.82
C LYS A 466 -13.81 24.34 -66.97
N GLY A 467 -14.92 24.56 -66.28
CA GLY A 467 -16.10 23.69 -66.33
C GLY A 467 -17.16 24.05 -65.28
N TRP A 468 -18.12 23.16 -65.05
CA TRP A 468 -19.19 23.40 -64.05
C TRP A 468 -18.70 23.35 -62.59
N LEU A 469 -17.51 22.78 -62.35
CA LEU A 469 -16.82 22.68 -61.04
C LEU A 469 -15.60 23.62 -60.95
N ASP A 470 -15.60 24.72 -61.71
CA ASP A 470 -14.48 25.66 -61.72
C ASP A 470 -14.37 26.44 -60.40
N ILE A 471 -13.22 26.35 -59.74
CA ILE A 471 -12.90 27.07 -58.49
C ILE A 471 -12.32 28.47 -58.74
N SER A 472 -11.99 28.81 -59.99
CA SER A 472 -11.42 30.11 -60.39
C SER A 472 -12.47 31.18 -60.72
N LEU A 473 -13.75 30.89 -60.52
CA LEU A 473 -14.84 31.83 -60.76
C LEU A 473 -14.70 33.07 -59.87
N ASN A 474 -14.88 34.25 -60.47
CA ASN A 474 -14.77 35.56 -59.81
C ASN A 474 -16.10 36.35 -59.78
N THR A 475 -17.15 35.81 -60.41
CA THR A 475 -18.45 36.46 -60.56
C THR A 475 -19.52 35.68 -59.81
N TRP A 476 -20.22 36.36 -58.87
CA TRP A 476 -21.17 35.72 -57.95
C TRP A 476 -22.38 35.07 -58.65
N THR A 477 -22.96 35.74 -59.65
CA THR A 477 -24.10 35.20 -60.42
C THR A 477 -23.76 33.91 -61.15
N VAL A 478 -22.56 33.84 -61.73
CA VAL A 478 -22.07 32.64 -62.42
C VAL A 478 -21.84 31.48 -61.44
N TYR A 479 -21.23 31.76 -60.28
CA TYR A 479 -21.03 30.78 -59.21
C TYR A 479 -22.34 30.09 -58.77
N LEU A 480 -23.40 30.88 -58.56
CA LEU A 480 -24.72 30.35 -58.16
C LEU A 480 -25.38 29.48 -59.24
N MET A 481 -25.11 29.74 -60.52
CA MET A 481 -25.63 28.94 -61.64
C MET A 481 -24.81 27.67 -61.89
N CYS A 482 -23.52 27.67 -61.51
CA CYS A 482 -22.62 26.55 -61.69
C CYS A 482 -22.85 25.42 -60.65
N LYS A 483 -22.35 24.22 -60.95
CA LYS A 483 -22.49 23.06 -60.05
C LYS A 483 -21.58 23.17 -58.82
N ILE A 484 -20.51 23.97 -58.88
CA ILE A 484 -19.57 24.17 -57.77
C ILE A 484 -20.23 24.72 -56.50
N SER A 485 -21.24 25.59 -56.62
CA SER A 485 -21.97 26.12 -55.46
C SER A 485 -22.73 25.02 -54.72
N ARG A 486 -23.45 24.18 -55.47
CA ARG A 486 -24.13 22.99 -54.94
C ARG A 486 -23.17 21.93 -54.43
N PHE A 487 -21.99 21.79 -55.05
CA PHE A 487 -20.92 20.90 -54.57
C PHE A 487 -20.39 21.35 -53.20
N ILE A 488 -20.05 22.63 -53.04
CA ILE A 488 -19.59 23.19 -51.75
C ILE A 488 -20.69 23.07 -50.69
N LEU A 489 -21.95 23.29 -51.06
CA LEU A 489 -23.09 23.07 -50.17
C LEU A 489 -23.20 21.60 -49.73
N GLN A 490 -22.99 20.64 -50.64
CA GLN A 490 -22.96 19.22 -50.29
C GLN A 490 -21.79 18.89 -49.34
N VAL A 491 -20.61 19.48 -49.56
CA VAL A 491 -19.48 19.34 -48.63
C VAL A 491 -19.84 19.89 -47.25
N LYS A 492 -20.50 21.05 -47.19
CA LYS A 492 -20.97 21.63 -45.94
C LYS A 492 -21.91 20.68 -45.19
N PHE A 493 -22.90 20.09 -45.87
CA PHE A 493 -23.79 19.12 -45.24
C PHE A 493 -23.04 17.88 -44.74
N ARG A 494 -22.06 17.39 -45.51
CA ARG A 494 -21.25 16.25 -45.07
C ARG A 494 -20.39 16.57 -43.84
N MET A 495 -19.83 17.79 -43.76
CA MET A 495 -19.13 18.24 -42.56
C MET A 495 -20.07 18.30 -41.35
N GLN A 496 -21.30 18.80 -41.54
CA GLN A 496 -22.29 18.90 -40.46
C GLN A 496 -22.72 17.53 -39.95
N GLU A 497 -22.99 16.58 -40.85
CA GLU A 497 -23.34 15.20 -40.52
C GLU A 497 -22.21 14.52 -39.71
N SER A 498 -20.96 14.62 -40.15
CA SER A 498 -19.84 14.02 -39.40
C SER A 498 -19.61 14.68 -38.04
N MET A 499 -19.88 15.97 -37.92
CA MET A 499 -19.81 16.70 -36.67
C MET A 499 -20.93 16.25 -35.71
N GLU A 500 -22.15 16.05 -36.20
CA GLU A 500 -23.28 15.48 -35.45
C GLU A 500 -22.94 14.08 -34.92
N VAL A 501 -22.43 13.18 -35.77
CA VAL A 501 -22.02 11.82 -35.36
C VAL A 501 -20.94 11.85 -34.28
N LEU A 502 -19.90 12.70 -34.44
CA LEU A 502 -18.86 12.89 -33.43
C LEU A 502 -19.45 13.33 -32.09
N LEU A 503 -20.35 14.31 -32.11
CA LEU A 503 -20.92 14.93 -30.91
C LEU A 503 -21.85 13.94 -30.20
N GLU A 504 -22.79 13.31 -30.91
CA GLU A 504 -23.69 12.30 -30.34
C GLU A 504 -22.93 11.12 -29.74
N THR A 505 -21.95 10.59 -30.47
CA THR A 505 -21.14 9.46 -30.01
C THR A 505 -20.30 9.84 -28.79
N SER A 506 -19.71 11.04 -28.79
CA SER A 506 -18.93 11.54 -27.65
C SER A 506 -19.78 11.76 -26.39
N LEU A 507 -20.98 12.35 -26.55
CA LEU A 507 -21.91 12.59 -25.44
C LEU A 507 -22.40 11.26 -24.83
N MET A 508 -22.78 10.31 -25.68
CA MET A 508 -23.23 8.99 -25.23
C MET A 508 -22.08 8.22 -24.55
N ASN A 509 -20.90 8.17 -25.15
CA ASN A 509 -19.77 7.44 -24.56
C ASN A 509 -19.34 8.03 -23.22
N PHE A 510 -19.31 9.37 -23.08
CA PHE A 510 -18.97 10.01 -21.82
C PHE A 510 -20.03 9.76 -20.74
N SER A 511 -21.32 9.90 -21.11
CA SER A 511 -22.43 9.60 -20.20
C SER A 511 -22.37 8.15 -19.73
N HIS A 512 -22.22 7.18 -20.63
CA HIS A 512 -22.08 5.77 -20.26
C HIS A 512 -20.87 5.52 -19.34
N PHE A 513 -19.72 6.09 -19.69
CA PHE A 513 -18.49 5.92 -18.91
C PHE A 513 -18.63 6.42 -17.46
N VAL A 514 -19.33 7.54 -17.25
CA VAL A 514 -19.40 8.24 -15.96
C VAL A 514 -20.70 7.92 -15.19
N CYS A 515 -21.80 7.62 -15.88
CA CYS A 515 -23.12 7.34 -15.30
C CYS A 515 -23.42 5.86 -15.09
N ASP A 516 -22.95 4.94 -15.95
CA ASP A 516 -23.20 3.50 -15.79
C ASP A 516 -22.79 2.97 -14.40
N PRO A 517 -21.63 3.36 -13.83
CA PRO A 517 -21.26 2.96 -12.47
C PRO A 517 -22.21 3.49 -11.37
N CYS A 518 -22.98 4.54 -11.68
CA CYS A 518 -23.88 5.22 -10.75
C CYS A 518 -25.34 4.76 -10.84
N LEU A 519 -25.71 3.97 -11.86
CA LEU A 519 -27.10 3.56 -12.08
C LEU A 519 -27.70 2.85 -10.85
N GLN A 520 -26.88 2.09 -10.14
CA GLN A 520 -27.25 1.38 -8.91
C GLN A 520 -27.64 2.32 -7.76
N PHE A 521 -27.21 3.59 -7.80
CA PHE A 521 -27.51 4.57 -6.76
C PHE A 521 -28.85 5.28 -6.94
N LEU A 522 -29.42 5.25 -8.15
CA LEU A 522 -30.61 6.03 -8.47
C LEU A 522 -31.83 5.60 -7.64
N GLU A 523 -31.91 4.32 -7.29
CA GLU A 523 -32.98 3.74 -6.45
C GLU A 523 -32.82 4.06 -4.95
N LEU A 524 -31.68 4.63 -4.53
CA LEU A 524 -31.40 4.89 -3.12
C LEU A 524 -32.24 6.04 -2.56
N LYS A 525 -32.80 5.81 -1.37
CA LYS A 525 -33.48 6.84 -0.56
C LYS A 525 -32.46 7.75 0.12
N SER A 526 -32.86 9.00 0.41
CA SER A 526 -31.98 10.01 1.03
C SER A 526 -31.46 9.63 2.43
N ASN A 527 -32.14 8.70 3.12
CA ASN A 527 -31.77 8.21 4.44
C ASN A 527 -30.99 6.88 4.42
N TYR A 528 -30.35 6.55 3.29
CA TYR A 528 -29.56 5.32 3.14
C TYR A 528 -28.49 5.18 4.24
N LYS A 529 -28.36 3.96 4.75
CA LYS A 529 -27.33 3.54 5.70
C LYS A 529 -26.62 2.33 5.11
N TRP A 530 -25.31 2.26 5.33
CA TRP A 530 -24.50 1.13 4.86
C TRP A 530 -24.95 -0.15 5.57
N THR A 531 -25.30 -1.19 4.81
CA THR A 531 -25.84 -2.44 5.36
C THR A 531 -24.85 -3.61 5.37
N ASN A 532 -23.85 -3.61 4.49
CA ASN A 532 -22.78 -4.61 4.46
C ASN A 532 -21.63 -4.35 5.47
N ASN A 533 -20.62 -5.21 5.45
CA ASN A 533 -19.36 -5.05 6.20
C ASN A 533 -18.45 -3.98 5.55
N TYR A 534 -17.22 -3.81 6.05
CA TYR A 534 -16.26 -2.83 5.53
C TYR A 534 -15.61 -3.25 4.20
N ILE A 535 -15.71 -4.51 3.79
CA ILE A 535 -14.95 -5.07 2.66
C ILE A 535 -15.84 -5.24 1.44
N ASP A 536 -17.03 -5.80 1.64
CA ASP A 536 -17.98 -6.14 0.61
C ASP A 536 -18.89 -4.95 0.33
N THR A 537 -18.81 -4.44 -0.89
CA THR A 537 -19.66 -3.36 -1.38
C THR A 537 -21.00 -3.89 -1.88
N GLU A 538 -22.10 -3.20 -1.58
CA GLU A 538 -23.41 -3.45 -2.22
C GLU A 538 -23.46 -2.90 -3.65
N PHE A 539 -22.49 -2.06 -4.00
CA PHE A 539 -22.42 -1.37 -5.28
C PHE A 539 -21.12 -1.69 -6.03
N PRO A 540 -20.86 -2.97 -6.37
CA PRO A 540 -19.65 -3.35 -7.07
C PRO A 540 -19.66 -2.84 -8.51
N PHE A 541 -18.50 -2.36 -8.95
CA PHE A 541 -18.25 -2.03 -10.34
C PHE A 541 -16.80 -2.34 -10.70
N GLN A 542 -16.57 -2.96 -11.86
CA GLN A 542 -15.23 -3.48 -12.21
C GLN A 542 -14.24 -2.39 -12.63
N LYS A 543 -14.73 -1.26 -13.15
CA LYS A 543 -13.90 -0.18 -13.70
C LYS A 543 -14.24 1.16 -13.04
N PRO A 544 -13.76 1.42 -11.82
CA PRO A 544 -13.95 2.73 -11.19
C PRO A 544 -13.23 3.83 -11.98
N VAL A 545 -13.82 5.02 -11.96
CA VAL A 545 -13.34 6.19 -12.69
C VAL A 545 -12.50 7.09 -11.78
N PHE A 546 -12.92 7.26 -10.53
CA PHE A 546 -12.35 8.23 -9.61
C PHE A 546 -11.60 7.57 -8.46
N ALA A 547 -10.44 8.10 -8.10
CA ALA A 547 -9.69 7.71 -6.92
C ALA A 547 -9.95 8.68 -5.77
N MET A 548 -10.26 8.15 -4.60
CA MET A 548 -10.45 8.91 -3.37
C MET A 548 -9.65 8.26 -2.24
N THR A 549 -9.10 9.05 -1.32
CA THR A 549 -8.48 8.52 -0.10
C THR A 549 -9.34 8.88 1.10
N LEU A 550 -9.60 7.91 1.97
CA LEU A 550 -10.33 8.12 3.22
C LEU A 550 -9.37 8.53 4.34
N GLY A 551 -9.71 9.59 5.08
CA GLY A 551 -8.92 10.08 6.21
C GLY A 551 -9.79 10.52 7.39
N ILE A 552 -9.16 10.75 8.54
CA ILE A 552 -9.79 11.33 9.74
C ILE A 552 -9.08 12.64 10.04
N SER A 553 -9.84 13.73 10.12
CA SER A 553 -9.33 15.07 10.44
C SER A 553 -9.13 15.25 11.95
N GLU A 554 -8.31 16.22 12.33
CA GLU A 554 -8.14 16.67 13.71
C GLU A 554 -9.47 17.16 14.32
N ASP A 555 -10.38 17.69 13.49
CA ASP A 555 -11.74 18.11 13.87
C ASP A 555 -12.71 16.95 14.18
N ARG A 556 -12.20 15.73 14.39
CA ARG A 556 -13.00 14.52 14.66
C ARG A 556 -14.02 14.19 13.57
N LYS A 557 -13.68 14.41 12.30
CA LYS A 557 -14.53 14.09 11.14
C LYS A 557 -13.83 13.16 10.17
N VAL A 558 -14.56 12.15 9.69
CA VAL A 558 -14.10 11.32 8.57
C VAL A 558 -14.33 12.10 7.28
N PHE A 559 -13.29 12.20 6.45
CA PHE A 559 -13.35 12.95 5.20
C PHE A 559 -12.72 12.14 4.05
N TYR A 560 -13.04 12.55 2.83
CA TYR A 560 -12.41 12.04 1.62
C TYR A 560 -11.46 13.11 1.06
N SER A 561 -10.42 12.69 0.35
CA SER A 561 -9.47 13.59 -0.32
C SER A 561 -10.12 14.61 -1.27
N THR A 562 -11.29 14.29 -1.81
CA THR A 562 -12.15 15.19 -2.59
C THR A 562 -13.54 15.17 -1.97
N ASP A 563 -14.17 16.32 -1.81
CA ASP A 563 -15.54 16.37 -1.28
C ASP A 563 -16.50 15.69 -2.28
N PRO A 564 -17.29 14.69 -1.85
CA PRO A 564 -18.32 14.08 -2.70
C PRO A 564 -19.25 15.09 -3.39
N ASP A 565 -19.52 16.24 -2.76
CA ASP A 565 -20.41 17.26 -3.32
C ASP A 565 -19.78 18.03 -4.51
N GLU A 566 -18.47 17.97 -4.71
CA GLU A 566 -17.76 18.63 -5.82
C GLU A 566 -17.89 17.88 -7.16
N PHE A 567 -18.20 16.58 -7.14
CA PHE A 567 -18.25 15.76 -8.35
C PHE A 567 -19.37 16.19 -9.29
N GLN A 568 -20.57 16.45 -8.78
CA GLN A 568 -21.70 16.86 -9.61
C GLN A 568 -21.43 18.18 -10.36
N PRO A 569 -21.09 19.31 -9.71
CA PRO A 569 -20.85 20.56 -10.42
C PRO A 569 -19.65 20.45 -11.38
N GLY A 570 -18.56 19.80 -10.97
CA GLY A 570 -17.37 19.63 -11.81
C GLY A 570 -17.64 18.85 -13.09
N LEU A 571 -18.38 17.73 -13.00
CA LEU A 571 -18.71 16.89 -14.15
C LEU A 571 -19.72 17.54 -15.09
N VAL A 572 -20.70 18.27 -14.57
CA VAL A 572 -21.68 19.01 -15.38
C VAL A 572 -21.02 20.19 -16.10
N GLU A 573 -20.13 20.91 -15.41
CA GLU A 573 -19.41 22.03 -16.00
C GLU A 573 -18.47 21.56 -17.12
N ILE A 574 -17.67 20.51 -16.91
CA ILE A 574 -16.76 20.00 -17.95
C ILE A 574 -17.53 19.43 -19.15
N PHE A 575 -18.66 18.75 -18.90
CA PHE A 575 -19.51 18.21 -19.97
C PHE A 575 -20.03 19.32 -20.89
N LYS A 576 -20.49 20.43 -20.30
CA LYS A 576 -20.93 21.62 -21.05
C LYS A 576 -19.77 22.34 -21.73
N LYS A 577 -18.70 22.64 -20.99
CA LYS A 577 -17.56 23.45 -21.46
C LYS A 577 -16.82 22.78 -22.63
N CYS A 578 -16.61 21.46 -22.59
CA CYS A 578 -15.99 20.72 -23.68
C CYS A 578 -16.83 20.75 -24.97
N LEU A 579 -18.16 20.73 -24.85
CA LEU A 579 -19.07 20.83 -25.98
C LEU A 579 -19.10 22.25 -26.58
N GLU A 580 -19.07 23.29 -25.75
CA GLU A 580 -18.97 24.68 -26.22
C GLU A 580 -17.69 24.92 -27.06
N LYS A 581 -16.59 24.22 -26.73
CA LYS A 581 -15.33 24.31 -27.47
C LYS A 581 -15.42 23.78 -28.90
N SER A 582 -16.33 22.85 -29.23
CA SER A 582 -16.50 22.34 -30.60
C SER A 582 -17.25 23.31 -31.53
N SER A 583 -17.90 24.34 -30.99
CA SER A 583 -18.56 25.38 -31.79
C SER A 583 -17.56 26.25 -32.57
N GLY A 584 -17.98 26.84 -33.69
CA GLY A 584 -17.16 27.81 -34.44
C GLY A 584 -16.18 27.20 -35.45
N VAL A 585 -16.50 26.03 -36.00
CA VAL A 585 -15.78 25.44 -37.15
C VAL A 585 -16.12 26.24 -38.42
N ARG A 586 -15.09 26.74 -39.12
CA ARG A 586 -15.26 27.61 -40.30
C ARG A 586 -15.77 26.84 -41.51
N CYS A 587 -16.62 27.50 -42.30
CA CYS A 587 -16.96 27.04 -43.64
C CYS A 587 -15.76 27.10 -44.59
N ILE A 588 -15.70 26.17 -45.55
CA ILE A 588 -14.60 26.09 -46.52
C ILE A 588 -14.79 26.98 -47.75
N ASP A 589 -15.97 27.60 -47.91
CA ASP A 589 -16.38 28.36 -49.10
C ASP A 589 -15.33 29.39 -49.54
N GLY A 590 -14.91 30.26 -48.62
CA GLY A 590 -13.93 31.31 -48.91
C GLY A 590 -12.50 30.80 -49.10
N SER A 591 -12.19 29.61 -48.62
CA SER A 591 -10.88 28.98 -48.80
C SER A 591 -10.77 28.23 -50.13
N VAL A 592 -11.87 27.62 -50.60
CA VAL A 592 -11.95 26.93 -51.90
C VAL A 592 -12.14 27.94 -53.05
N MET A 593 -13.04 28.91 -52.89
CA MET A 593 -13.36 29.91 -53.92
C MET A 593 -12.59 31.21 -53.68
N SER A 594 -11.25 31.16 -53.80
CA SER A 594 -10.36 32.27 -53.42
C SER A 594 -10.54 33.58 -54.21
N PHE A 595 -11.19 33.54 -55.36
CA PHE A 595 -11.48 34.71 -56.20
C PHE A 595 -12.84 35.38 -55.91
N LEU A 596 -13.64 34.82 -54.99
CA LEU A 596 -14.90 35.39 -54.51
C LEU A 596 -14.73 35.92 -53.09
N LYS A 597 -15.47 36.98 -52.76
CA LYS A 597 -15.47 37.56 -51.41
C LYS A 597 -16.61 36.97 -50.58
N PHE A 598 -16.26 36.32 -49.47
CA PHE A 598 -17.20 35.78 -48.49
C PHE A 598 -17.15 36.57 -47.19
N ALA A 599 -18.21 36.46 -46.38
CA ALA A 599 -18.21 37.02 -45.03
C ALA A 599 -17.17 36.29 -44.15
N PRO A 600 -16.45 36.99 -43.26
CA PRO A 600 -15.35 36.40 -42.49
C PRO A 600 -15.80 35.41 -41.40
N ASN A 601 -17.07 35.47 -40.98
CA ASN A 601 -17.63 34.71 -39.86
C ASN A 601 -18.64 33.65 -40.33
N LEU A 602 -18.31 32.91 -41.39
CA LEU A 602 -19.13 31.79 -41.84
C LEU A 602 -18.69 30.52 -41.14
N TYR A 603 -19.58 29.96 -40.33
CA TYR A 603 -19.38 28.72 -39.59
C TYR A 603 -20.40 27.66 -40.02
N ILE A 604 -20.02 26.39 -39.88
CA ILE A 604 -20.98 25.30 -39.98
C ILE A 604 -21.89 25.29 -38.75
N LEU A 605 -23.14 24.85 -38.92
CA LEU A 605 -23.99 24.55 -37.77
C LEU A 605 -23.42 23.33 -37.05
N THR A 606 -23.32 23.41 -35.73
CA THR A 606 -22.84 22.35 -34.84
C THR A 606 -23.86 22.12 -33.75
N VAL A 607 -23.81 20.96 -33.08
CA VAL A 607 -24.71 20.65 -31.97
C VAL A 607 -24.67 21.73 -30.90
N GLU A 608 -25.84 22.25 -30.54
CA GLU A 608 -26.01 23.28 -29.51
C GLU A 608 -26.47 22.66 -28.18
N LEU A 609 -26.28 23.39 -27.08
CA LEU A 609 -26.67 22.96 -25.73
C LEU A 609 -28.19 22.84 -25.50
N ILE A 610 -28.99 23.11 -26.53
CA ILE A 610 -30.45 23.03 -26.50
C ILE A 610 -30.98 21.72 -27.08
N GLU A 611 -30.11 20.87 -27.65
CA GLU A 611 -30.54 19.63 -28.28
C GLU A 611 -30.96 18.56 -27.26
N ASP A 612 -32.00 17.81 -27.62
CA ASP A 612 -32.64 16.81 -26.76
C ASP A 612 -31.68 15.72 -26.27
N ARG A 613 -30.64 15.39 -27.06
CA ARG A 613 -29.63 14.40 -26.63
C ARG A 613 -28.78 14.96 -25.50
N PHE A 614 -28.22 16.15 -25.66
CA PHE A 614 -27.42 16.80 -24.62
C PHE A 614 -28.23 16.99 -23.33
N LEU A 615 -29.46 17.50 -23.43
CA LEU A 615 -30.32 17.75 -22.26
C LEU A 615 -30.59 16.46 -21.46
N ARG A 616 -30.89 15.35 -22.15
CA ARG A 616 -31.13 14.05 -21.50
C ARG A 616 -29.90 13.52 -20.78
N GLU A 617 -28.74 13.50 -21.44
CA GLU A 617 -27.50 12.98 -20.84
C GLU A 617 -27.01 13.88 -19.69
N ASN A 618 -27.15 15.20 -19.81
CA ASN A 618 -26.77 16.15 -18.77
C ASN A 618 -27.66 16.01 -17.51
N GLU A 619 -28.97 15.81 -17.68
CA GLU A 619 -29.86 15.53 -16.54
C GLU A 619 -29.58 14.18 -15.90
N LEU A 620 -29.26 13.15 -16.68
CA LEU A 620 -28.83 11.85 -16.15
C LEU A 620 -27.56 11.99 -15.30
N LEU A 621 -26.54 12.69 -15.81
CA LEU A 621 -25.29 12.96 -15.11
C LEU A 621 -25.52 13.69 -13.78
N LYS A 622 -26.35 14.74 -13.78
CA LYS A 622 -26.74 15.46 -12.56
C LYS A 622 -27.36 14.53 -11.53
N ASN A 623 -28.32 13.70 -11.95
CA ASN A 623 -29.06 12.82 -11.04
C ASN A 623 -28.17 11.71 -10.47
N CYS A 624 -27.31 11.11 -11.30
CA CYS A 624 -26.34 10.09 -10.88
C CYS A 624 -25.43 10.61 -9.75
N TYR A 625 -24.79 11.76 -9.95
CA TYR A 625 -23.83 12.28 -8.97
C TYR A 625 -24.47 12.96 -7.76
N ALA A 626 -25.71 13.44 -7.86
CA ALA A 626 -26.49 13.83 -6.68
C ALA A 626 -26.75 12.65 -5.74
N LYS A 627 -27.01 11.45 -6.31
CA LYS A 627 -27.28 10.23 -5.54
C LYS A 627 -26.00 9.53 -5.08
N ALA A 628 -24.93 9.64 -5.85
CA ALA A 628 -23.64 9.01 -5.56
C ALA A 628 -23.00 9.46 -4.23
N VAL A 629 -23.36 10.65 -3.73
CA VAL A 629 -22.94 11.17 -2.42
C VAL A 629 -23.48 10.32 -1.25
N LEU A 630 -24.66 9.74 -1.39
CA LEU A 630 -25.34 9.00 -0.31
C LEU A 630 -24.54 7.77 0.17
N PRO A 631 -24.14 6.81 -0.70
CA PRO A 631 -23.37 5.65 -0.27
C PRO A 631 -21.99 6.04 0.25
N LEU A 632 -21.34 7.08 -0.30
CA LEU A 632 -20.06 7.58 0.21
C LEU A 632 -20.17 8.09 1.64
N ARG A 633 -21.16 8.95 1.93
CA ARG A 633 -21.40 9.44 3.31
C ARG A 633 -21.76 8.31 4.26
N ALA A 634 -22.55 7.33 3.81
CA ALA A 634 -22.92 6.17 4.63
C ALA A 634 -21.71 5.30 4.96
N TYR A 635 -20.80 5.08 4.01
CA TYR A 635 -19.56 4.32 4.22
C TYR A 635 -18.59 5.05 5.15
N ALA A 636 -18.40 6.36 4.96
CA ALA A 636 -17.55 7.17 5.83
C ALA A 636 -17.97 7.11 7.31
N ARG A 637 -19.29 7.04 7.60
CA ARG A 637 -19.82 6.92 8.96
C ARG A 637 -19.37 5.66 9.70
N LEU A 638 -19.10 4.55 9.02
CA LEU A 638 -18.60 3.33 9.68
C LEU A 638 -17.25 3.59 10.38
N TYR A 639 -16.45 4.49 9.84
CA TYR A 639 -15.12 4.80 10.36
C TYR A 639 -15.15 5.74 11.57
N GLU A 640 -16.31 6.31 11.92
CA GLU A 640 -16.45 7.16 13.10
C GLU A 640 -16.07 6.42 14.39
N ARG A 641 -16.31 5.10 14.46
CA ARG A 641 -15.91 4.24 15.59
C ARG A 641 -14.40 4.27 15.85
N PHE A 642 -13.58 4.52 14.84
CA PHE A 642 -12.12 4.52 14.97
C PHE A 642 -11.54 5.91 15.30
N ILE A 643 -12.35 6.97 15.36
CA ILE A 643 -11.89 8.35 15.60
C ILE A 643 -11.12 8.45 16.92
N ASP A 644 -11.67 7.92 18.01
CA ASP A 644 -11.05 8.02 19.33
C ASP A 644 -9.67 7.33 19.35
N PHE A 645 -9.56 6.15 18.73
CA PHE A 645 -8.28 5.45 18.63
C PHE A 645 -7.31 6.14 17.67
N TYR A 646 -7.81 6.65 16.53
CA TYR A 646 -6.99 7.35 15.54
C TYR A 646 -6.36 8.62 16.11
N LEU A 647 -7.09 9.35 16.96
CA LEU A 647 -6.64 10.59 17.60
C LEU A 647 -5.97 10.37 18.97
N LEU A 648 -6.04 9.18 19.55
CA LEU A 648 -5.42 8.87 20.85
C LEU A 648 -3.93 9.24 20.89
N ASN A 649 -3.51 10.09 21.83
CA ASN A 649 -2.08 10.38 21.99
C ASN A 649 -1.41 9.26 22.83
N VAL A 650 -0.49 8.53 22.20
CA VAL A 650 0.20 7.38 22.82
C VAL A 650 0.98 7.77 24.07
N ASN A 651 1.61 8.95 24.11
CA ASN A 651 2.38 9.38 25.27
C ASN A 651 1.48 9.64 26.49
N THR A 652 0.35 10.33 26.30
CA THR A 652 -0.62 10.57 27.39
C THR A 652 -1.25 9.28 27.90
N TYR A 653 -1.52 8.33 26.98
CA TYR A 653 -2.01 7.01 27.33
C TYR A 653 -1.00 6.24 28.18
N MET A 654 0.28 6.25 27.80
CA MET A 654 1.34 5.56 28.55
C MET A 654 1.61 6.17 29.93
N GLN A 655 1.48 7.50 30.09
CA GLN A 655 1.57 8.15 31.40
C GLN A 655 0.47 7.67 32.35
N ALA A 656 -0.78 7.63 31.88
CA ALA A 656 -1.89 7.09 32.66
C ALA A 656 -1.72 5.57 32.93
N TYR A 657 -1.17 4.83 31.96
CA TYR A 657 -0.88 3.41 32.11
C TYR A 657 0.17 3.13 33.18
N ALA A 658 1.26 3.92 33.22
CA ALA A 658 2.30 3.80 34.24
C ALA A 658 1.79 4.12 35.64
N GLN A 659 0.95 5.16 35.79
CA GLN A 659 0.34 5.53 37.07
C GLN A 659 -0.57 4.44 37.64
N ALA A 660 -1.17 3.60 36.80
CA ALA A 660 -2.08 2.53 37.23
C ALA A 660 -1.39 1.36 37.93
N HIS A 661 -0.05 1.21 37.84
CA HIS A 661 0.74 0.15 38.50
C HIS A 661 0.11 -1.25 38.39
N LYS A 662 -0.28 -1.63 37.18
CA LYS A 662 -0.99 -2.89 36.95
C LYS A 662 -0.13 -4.11 37.25
N PRO A 663 -0.73 -5.20 37.77
CA PRO A 663 -0.02 -6.46 37.98
C PRO A 663 0.38 -7.09 36.64
N SER A 664 1.40 -7.95 36.67
CA SER A 664 2.03 -8.56 35.50
C SER A 664 1.04 -9.38 34.65
N SER A 665 0.06 -10.04 35.28
CA SER A 665 -1.02 -10.74 34.58
C SER A 665 -1.92 -9.82 33.74
N GLU A 666 -2.25 -8.63 34.26
CA GLU A 666 -3.02 -7.63 33.52
C GLU A 666 -2.20 -7.01 32.39
N VAL A 667 -0.91 -6.74 32.60
CA VAL A 667 -0.01 -6.26 31.55
C VAL A 667 0.06 -7.27 30.40
N LYS A 668 0.17 -8.57 30.72
CA LYS A 668 0.12 -9.65 29.71
C LYS A 668 -1.19 -9.63 28.93
N ARG A 669 -2.32 -9.48 29.62
CA ARG A 669 -3.65 -9.41 29.00
C ARG A 669 -3.77 -8.18 28.10
N ASP A 670 -3.28 -7.03 28.53
CA ASP A 670 -3.34 -5.78 27.77
C ASP A 670 -2.47 -5.85 26.49
N ILE A 671 -1.30 -6.51 26.56
CA ILE A 671 -0.47 -6.79 25.38
C ILE A 671 -1.21 -7.72 24.41
N LEU A 672 -1.80 -8.81 24.91
CA LEU A 672 -2.55 -9.76 24.10
C LEU A 672 -3.78 -9.10 23.45
N GLU A 673 -4.51 -8.27 24.20
CA GLU A 673 -5.69 -7.56 23.70
C GLU A 673 -5.29 -6.55 22.63
N ASN A 674 -4.20 -5.77 22.81
CA ASN A 674 -3.71 -4.88 21.76
C ASN A 674 -3.22 -5.64 20.51
N LYS A 675 -2.58 -6.81 20.68
CA LYS A 675 -2.20 -7.68 19.56
C LYS A 675 -3.44 -8.25 18.85
N ARG A 676 -4.48 -8.65 19.58
CA ARG A 676 -5.76 -9.11 19.05
C ARG A 676 -6.47 -8.00 18.27
N LEU A 677 -6.64 -6.82 18.86
CA LEU A 677 -7.26 -5.66 18.22
C LEU A 677 -6.49 -5.20 16.97
N LYS A 678 -5.16 -5.35 16.96
CA LYS A 678 -4.33 -5.13 15.76
C LYS A 678 -4.69 -6.13 14.65
N GLU A 679 -4.86 -7.40 14.95
CA GLU A 679 -5.24 -8.42 13.95
C GLU A 679 -6.69 -8.23 13.49
N GLU A 680 -7.60 -7.89 14.41
CA GLU A 680 -8.99 -7.53 14.08
C GLU A 680 -9.05 -6.33 13.12
N LEU A 681 -8.27 -5.28 13.35
CA LEU A 681 -8.15 -4.15 12.41
C LEU A 681 -7.61 -4.59 11.03
N ARG A 682 -6.74 -5.60 11.00
CA ARG A 682 -6.16 -6.12 9.76
C ARG A 682 -7.18 -6.91 8.94
N GLU A 683 -8.05 -7.66 9.61
CA GLU A 683 -9.11 -8.46 9.00
C GLU A 683 -10.31 -7.63 8.58
N ILE A 684 -10.80 -6.73 9.46
CA ILE A 684 -12.03 -5.98 9.21
C ILE A 684 -11.84 -4.92 8.13
N LEU A 685 -10.72 -4.19 8.14
CA LEU A 685 -10.53 -3.07 7.22
C LEU A 685 -9.92 -3.52 5.89
N PRO A 686 -10.50 -3.18 4.73
CA PRO A 686 -9.87 -3.47 3.45
C PRO A 686 -8.69 -2.52 3.16
N ALA A 687 -7.86 -2.86 2.18
CA ALA A 687 -6.88 -1.91 1.63
C ALA A 687 -7.57 -0.88 0.72
N TYR A 688 -8.56 -1.33 -0.05
CA TYR A 688 -9.39 -0.49 -0.90
C TYR A 688 -10.78 -1.08 -1.05
N ILE A 689 -11.75 -0.25 -1.38
CA ILE A 689 -13.11 -0.67 -1.74
C ILE A 689 -13.56 0.11 -2.97
N THR A 690 -14.36 -0.54 -3.82
CA THR A 690 -14.99 0.12 -4.97
C THR A 690 -16.46 0.37 -4.68
N ILE A 691 -16.91 1.61 -4.79
CA ILE A 691 -18.32 2.00 -4.63
C ILE A 691 -18.75 2.69 -5.92
N GLY A 692 -19.40 1.95 -6.83
CA GLY A 692 -19.74 2.44 -8.17
C GLY A 692 -18.54 3.06 -8.90
N PRO A 693 -18.53 4.37 -9.21
CA PRO A 693 -17.42 5.01 -9.92
C PRO A 693 -16.20 5.28 -9.04
N PHE A 694 -16.28 5.10 -7.72
CA PHE A 694 -15.23 5.51 -6.78
C PHE A 694 -14.37 4.33 -6.33
N TYR A 695 -13.07 4.44 -6.53
CA TYR A 695 -12.03 3.63 -5.90
C TYR A 695 -11.56 4.33 -4.64
N ILE A 696 -11.88 3.78 -3.47
CA ILE A 696 -11.58 4.38 -2.17
C ILE A 696 -10.38 3.66 -1.56
N ASN A 697 -9.28 4.38 -1.41
CA ASN A 697 -8.09 3.93 -0.68
C ASN A 697 -8.30 4.12 0.82
N VAL A 698 -8.28 3.01 1.55
CA VAL A 698 -8.39 2.93 3.02
C VAL A 698 -7.06 2.48 3.64
N ASP A 699 -6.13 1.94 2.84
CA ASP A 699 -4.89 1.35 3.32
C ASP A 699 -4.04 2.35 4.11
N THR A 700 -4.00 3.62 3.71
CA THR A 700 -3.28 4.68 4.44
C THR A 700 -3.75 4.79 5.90
N LEU A 701 -5.08 4.85 6.10
CA LEU A 701 -5.71 4.88 7.41
C LEU A 701 -5.48 3.57 8.18
N LYS A 702 -5.66 2.43 7.50
CA LYS A 702 -5.47 1.08 8.07
C LYS A 702 -4.04 0.89 8.59
N GLN A 703 -3.03 1.17 7.76
CA GLN A 703 -1.62 1.04 8.11
C GLN A 703 -1.24 1.96 9.27
N PHE A 704 -1.79 3.19 9.30
CA PHE A 704 -1.55 4.10 10.42
C PHE A 704 -2.07 3.51 11.74
N MET A 705 -3.31 3.01 11.77
CA MET A 705 -3.88 2.41 12.98
C MET A 705 -3.16 1.13 13.41
N ILE A 706 -2.74 0.28 12.46
CA ILE A 706 -1.94 -0.91 12.73
C ILE A 706 -0.59 -0.52 13.33
N LYS A 707 0.14 0.43 12.71
CA LYS A 707 1.40 0.96 13.24
C LYS A 707 1.23 1.53 14.64
N LYS A 708 0.11 2.22 14.90
CA LYS A 708 -0.21 2.76 16.22
C LYS A 708 -0.44 1.68 17.28
N ARG A 709 -1.13 0.58 16.95
CA ARG A 709 -1.24 -0.57 17.86
C ARG A 709 0.11 -1.23 18.13
N ILE A 710 0.95 -1.38 17.11
CA ILE A 710 2.32 -1.89 17.26
C ILE A 710 3.13 -0.98 18.20
N GLU A 711 3.03 0.33 18.02
CA GLU A 711 3.69 1.31 18.87
C GLU A 711 3.21 1.23 20.32
N VAL A 712 1.90 1.12 20.56
CA VAL A 712 1.35 0.94 21.93
C VAL A 712 1.92 -0.33 22.58
N VAL A 713 1.93 -1.46 21.86
CA VAL A 713 2.51 -2.71 22.37
C VAL A 713 4.00 -2.56 22.69
N ARG A 714 4.75 -1.92 21.79
CA ARG A 714 6.19 -1.64 21.98
C ARG A 714 6.42 -0.79 23.23
N ARG A 715 5.66 0.29 23.41
CA ARG A 715 5.74 1.16 24.59
C ARG A 715 5.39 0.44 25.89
N ILE A 716 4.42 -0.48 25.87
CA ILE A 716 4.09 -1.30 27.05
C ILE A 716 5.27 -2.22 27.41
N PHE A 717 5.94 -2.82 26.41
CA PHE A 717 7.16 -3.59 26.67
C PHE A 717 8.28 -2.73 27.25
N GLU A 718 8.55 -1.55 26.69
CA GLU A 718 9.55 -0.61 27.22
C GLU A 718 9.26 -0.23 28.66
N TYR A 719 8.03 0.19 28.96
CA TYR A 719 7.60 0.48 30.33
C TYR A 719 7.83 -0.71 31.28
N TYR A 720 7.51 -1.92 30.84
CA TYR A 720 7.68 -3.11 31.67
C TYR A 720 9.17 -3.44 31.90
N VAL A 721 10.02 -3.25 30.90
CA VAL A 721 11.49 -3.40 31.04
C VAL A 721 12.05 -2.35 32.00
N ASP A 722 11.61 -1.10 31.91
CA ASP A 722 12.03 -0.03 32.82
C ASP A 722 11.60 -0.33 34.27
N ARG A 723 10.38 -0.83 34.47
CA ARG A 723 9.91 -1.29 35.79
C ARG A 723 10.77 -2.43 36.36
N MET A 724 11.18 -3.37 35.50
CA MET A 724 12.05 -4.48 35.91
C MET A 724 13.46 -3.99 36.28
N TYR A 725 13.95 -3.00 35.54
CA TYR A 725 15.22 -2.36 35.83
C TYR A 725 15.22 -1.69 37.21
N GLU A 726 14.20 -0.89 37.52
CA GLU A 726 14.04 -0.26 38.84
C GLU A 726 13.96 -1.31 39.97
N THR A 727 13.25 -2.41 39.73
CA THR A 727 13.14 -3.51 40.70
C THR A 727 14.50 -4.20 40.92
N ASN A 728 15.26 -4.44 39.86
CA ASN A 728 16.59 -5.02 39.95
C ASN A 728 17.58 -4.11 40.68
N GLU A 729 17.56 -2.80 40.43
CA GLU A 729 18.40 -1.83 41.12
C GLU A 729 18.12 -1.85 42.64
N LEU A 730 16.85 -1.84 43.04
CA LEU A 730 16.47 -1.90 44.46
C LEU A 730 16.94 -3.20 45.14
N LEU A 731 16.82 -4.34 44.45
CA LEU A 731 17.30 -5.64 44.98
C LEU A 731 18.82 -5.69 45.03
N LEU A 732 19.50 -5.13 44.02
CA LEU A 732 20.95 -5.04 43.97
C LEU A 732 21.50 -4.19 45.11
N ASP A 733 20.90 -3.03 45.37
CA ASP A 733 21.30 -2.13 46.46
C ASP A 733 21.17 -2.81 47.83
N ARG A 734 20.06 -3.52 48.08
CA ARG A 734 19.87 -4.33 49.31
C ARG A 734 20.96 -5.39 49.46
N CYS A 735 21.27 -6.12 48.38
CA CYS A 735 22.35 -7.12 48.37
C CYS A 735 23.72 -6.49 48.67
N LEU A 736 24.03 -5.36 48.03
CA LEU A 736 25.30 -4.64 48.20
C LEU A 736 25.44 -4.01 49.59
N GLU A 737 24.35 -3.54 50.19
CA GLU A 737 24.34 -3.02 51.56
C GLU A 737 24.66 -4.13 52.57
N MET A 738 23.99 -5.28 52.48
CA MET A 738 24.30 -6.43 53.33
C MET A 738 25.74 -6.91 53.13
N PHE A 739 26.20 -7.02 51.87
CA PHE A 739 27.55 -7.44 51.56
C PHE A 739 28.59 -6.48 52.15
N ARG A 740 28.38 -5.16 52.04
CA ARG A 740 29.29 -4.16 52.61
C ARG A 740 29.43 -4.33 54.12
N ARG A 741 28.32 -4.51 54.83
CA ARG A 741 28.33 -4.66 56.29
C ARG A 741 29.07 -5.91 56.78
N ILE A 742 28.99 -7.04 56.06
CA ILE A 742 29.77 -8.26 56.37
C ILE A 742 31.20 -8.23 55.86
N ALA A 743 31.55 -7.27 54.99
CA ALA A 743 32.89 -7.10 54.46
C ALA A 743 33.73 -6.10 55.27
N GLU A 744 33.14 -5.42 56.25
CA GLU A 744 33.86 -4.54 57.16
C GLU A 744 34.85 -5.33 58.03
N ARG A 745 36.03 -4.75 58.25
CA ARG A 745 37.06 -5.36 59.10
C ARG A 745 36.84 -4.92 60.55
N PRO A 746 36.83 -5.84 61.52
CA PRO A 746 36.67 -5.47 62.93
C PRO A 746 37.82 -4.57 63.39
N ILE A 747 37.47 -3.49 64.11
CA ILE A 747 38.42 -2.49 64.63
C ILE A 747 38.59 -2.65 66.15
N SER A 748 37.59 -3.23 66.81
CA SER A 748 37.59 -3.54 68.23
C SER A 748 36.85 -4.86 68.47
N ILE A 749 36.95 -5.37 69.70
CA ILE A 749 36.26 -6.60 70.11
C ILE A 749 34.74 -6.39 70.00
N GLU A 750 34.23 -5.24 70.43
CA GLU A 750 32.80 -4.92 70.36
C GLU A 750 32.31 -4.91 68.91
N HIS A 751 33.07 -4.28 68.01
CA HIS A 751 32.75 -4.24 66.59
C HIS A 751 32.78 -5.64 65.94
N LEU A 752 33.69 -6.53 66.37
CA LEU A 752 33.72 -7.92 65.91
C LEU A 752 32.44 -8.67 66.28
N TYR A 753 31.98 -8.51 67.51
CA TYR A 753 30.77 -9.17 68.00
C TYR A 753 29.49 -8.59 67.37
N GLU A 754 29.44 -7.28 67.10
CA GLU A 754 28.35 -6.66 66.33
C GLU A 754 28.26 -7.21 64.89
N ILE A 755 29.40 -7.33 64.20
CA ILE A 755 29.46 -7.94 62.86
C ILE A 755 29.05 -9.42 62.93
N ARG A 756 29.46 -10.16 63.97
CA ARG A 756 29.10 -11.57 64.19
C ARG A 756 27.59 -11.73 64.41
N ASP A 757 26.99 -10.91 65.26
CA ASP A 757 25.57 -11.01 65.59
C ASP A 757 24.72 -10.62 64.37
N PHE A 758 25.13 -9.60 63.60
CA PHE A 758 24.52 -9.32 62.30
C PHE A 758 24.69 -10.50 61.33
N ALA A 759 25.89 -11.08 61.22
CA ALA A 759 26.19 -12.22 60.36
C ALA A 759 25.35 -13.47 60.69
N GLN A 760 24.87 -13.62 61.93
CA GLN A 760 23.92 -14.69 62.29
C GLN A 760 22.52 -14.48 61.67
N THR A 761 22.09 -13.23 61.48
CA THR A 761 20.80 -12.88 60.88
C THR A 761 20.82 -12.87 59.33
N VAL A 762 22.01 -12.76 58.73
CA VAL A 762 22.18 -12.68 57.27
C VAL A 762 21.57 -13.86 56.50
N PRO A 763 21.68 -15.13 56.93
CA PRO A 763 21.04 -16.25 56.22
C PRO A 763 19.54 -16.08 56.01
N ASP A 764 18.81 -15.65 57.04
CA ASP A 764 17.35 -15.44 56.97
C ASP A 764 17.01 -14.28 56.01
N LEU A 765 17.74 -13.17 56.10
CA LEU A 765 17.60 -12.03 55.18
C LEU A 765 17.93 -12.39 53.73
N VAL A 766 18.91 -13.27 53.51
CA VAL A 766 19.26 -13.79 52.19
C VAL A 766 18.14 -14.68 51.64
N ASP A 767 17.46 -15.46 52.47
CA ASP A 767 16.33 -16.29 52.05
C ASP A 767 15.09 -15.43 51.70
N GLU A 768 14.85 -14.34 52.43
CA GLU A 768 13.86 -13.32 52.03
C GLU A 768 14.21 -12.70 50.67
N LEU A 769 15.47 -12.31 50.47
CA LEU A 769 15.93 -11.76 49.18
C LEU A 769 15.83 -12.78 48.04
N LYS A 770 16.11 -14.07 48.28
CA LYS A 770 15.89 -15.11 47.26
C LYS A 770 14.42 -15.21 46.88
N ALA A 771 13.49 -15.08 47.83
CA ALA A 771 12.07 -15.09 47.55
C ALA A 771 11.66 -13.87 46.69
N ASP A 772 12.13 -12.67 47.03
CA ASP A 772 11.89 -11.46 46.24
C ASP A 772 12.48 -11.57 44.81
N ILE A 773 13.71 -12.11 44.69
CA ILE A 773 14.37 -12.39 43.42
C ILE A 773 13.58 -13.42 42.60
N GLN A 774 12.98 -14.41 43.25
CA GLN A 774 12.13 -15.40 42.57
C GLN A 774 10.84 -14.76 42.02
N VAL A 775 10.24 -13.81 42.75
CA VAL A 775 9.09 -13.03 42.23
C VAL A 775 9.51 -12.23 41.00
N MET A 776 10.63 -11.51 41.08
CA MET A 776 11.21 -10.78 39.92
C MET A 776 11.50 -11.73 38.74
N TRP A 777 11.96 -12.95 39.00
CA TRP A 777 12.18 -13.95 37.95
C TRP A 777 10.88 -14.33 37.23
N LEU A 778 9.80 -14.57 37.98
CA LEU A 778 8.47 -14.84 37.42
C LEU A 778 7.93 -13.63 36.62
N GLU A 779 8.30 -12.40 37.00
CA GLU A 779 7.95 -11.21 36.23
C GLU A 779 8.67 -11.17 34.87
N TYR A 780 9.91 -11.68 34.78
CA TYR A 780 10.64 -11.84 33.52
C TYR A 780 10.05 -12.93 32.61
N ASP A 781 9.46 -13.98 33.16
CA ASP A 781 8.80 -15.05 32.37
C ASP A 781 7.68 -14.48 31.47
N LEU A 782 7.08 -13.34 31.83
CA LEU A 782 6.16 -12.60 30.97
C LEU A 782 6.83 -12.16 29.66
N LEU A 783 8.03 -11.58 29.74
CA LEU A 783 8.79 -11.13 28.56
C LEU A 783 9.23 -12.31 27.71
N ASP A 784 9.69 -13.39 28.36
CA ASP A 784 10.07 -14.63 27.69
C ASP A 784 8.87 -15.28 26.98
N SER A 785 7.67 -15.21 27.56
CA SER A 785 6.44 -15.73 26.92
C SER A 785 6.09 -15.01 25.60
N PHE A 786 6.63 -13.81 25.39
CA PHE A 786 6.49 -13.06 24.14
C PHE A 786 7.75 -13.07 23.27
N PHE A 787 8.80 -13.81 23.66
CA PHE A 787 10.11 -13.80 23.03
C PHE A 787 10.69 -12.39 22.88
N TYR A 788 10.51 -11.54 23.91
CA TYR A 788 11.01 -10.18 23.90
C TYR A 788 12.51 -10.15 24.18
N ASN A 789 13.29 -9.58 23.26
CA ASN A 789 14.74 -9.47 23.42
C ASN A 789 15.10 -8.34 24.39
N LEU A 790 15.72 -8.72 25.51
CA LEU A 790 16.39 -7.78 26.42
C LEU A 790 17.71 -7.29 25.81
N SER A 791 18.17 -6.11 26.23
CA SER A 791 19.52 -5.66 25.92
C SER A 791 20.54 -6.42 26.75
N ASP A 792 21.79 -6.51 26.28
CA ASP A 792 22.89 -7.18 26.99
C ASP A 792 23.06 -6.64 28.42
N HIS A 793 22.87 -5.33 28.61
CA HIS A 793 22.91 -4.69 29.92
C HIS A 793 21.80 -5.20 30.86
N GLN A 794 20.54 -5.18 30.39
CA GLN A 794 19.39 -5.64 31.18
C GLN A 794 19.49 -7.13 31.50
N PHE A 795 19.93 -7.94 30.53
CA PHE A 795 20.16 -9.36 30.71
C PHE A 795 21.27 -9.62 31.73
N ALA A 796 22.40 -8.91 31.64
CA ALA A 796 23.49 -9.02 32.60
C ALA A 796 23.05 -8.62 34.01
N MET A 797 22.25 -7.56 34.17
CA MET A 797 21.74 -7.15 35.48
C MET A 797 20.84 -8.20 36.12
N LYS A 798 19.91 -8.81 35.36
CA LYS A 798 19.07 -9.92 35.84
C LYS A 798 19.92 -11.03 36.47
N TRP A 799 20.95 -11.48 35.76
CA TRP A 799 21.84 -12.54 36.25
C TRP A 799 22.76 -12.08 37.37
N ASN A 800 23.19 -10.82 37.37
CA ASN A 800 23.99 -10.24 38.43
C ASN A 800 23.23 -10.28 39.77
N VAL A 801 22.00 -9.76 39.78
CA VAL A 801 21.12 -9.79 40.97
C VAL A 801 20.88 -11.21 41.45
N TYR A 802 20.62 -12.15 40.54
CA TYR A 802 20.43 -13.56 40.86
C TYR A 802 21.67 -14.22 41.50
N ALA A 803 22.88 -13.77 41.15
CA ALA A 803 24.12 -14.32 41.69
C ALA A 803 24.46 -13.82 43.10
N TRP A 804 24.01 -12.61 43.49
CA TRP A 804 24.37 -11.98 44.77
C TRP A 804 24.04 -12.79 46.02
N PRO A 805 22.87 -13.43 46.16
CA PRO A 805 22.59 -14.30 47.30
C PRO A 805 23.67 -15.36 47.53
N HIS A 806 24.20 -15.96 46.44
CA HIS A 806 25.30 -16.92 46.56
C HIS A 806 26.60 -16.24 46.97
N GLN A 807 26.93 -15.08 46.40
CA GLN A 807 28.14 -14.33 46.76
C GLN A 807 28.15 -13.89 48.23
N ILE A 808 27.00 -13.46 48.76
CA ILE A 808 26.83 -13.10 50.17
C ILE A 808 27.06 -14.33 51.06
N MET A 809 26.50 -15.49 50.70
CA MET A 809 26.71 -16.73 51.46
C MET A 809 28.17 -17.21 51.42
N VAL A 810 28.85 -17.07 50.28
CA VAL A 810 30.29 -17.37 50.16
C VAL A 810 31.10 -16.42 51.04
N ARG A 811 30.83 -15.10 51.00
CA ARG A 811 31.51 -14.14 51.88
C ARG A 811 31.24 -14.42 53.35
N LEU A 812 30.02 -14.83 53.70
CA LEU A 812 29.66 -15.21 55.06
C LEU A 812 30.48 -16.42 55.53
N SER A 813 30.74 -17.39 54.65
CA SER A 813 31.60 -18.53 54.97
C SER A 813 33.05 -18.13 55.20
N THR A 814 33.61 -17.24 54.37
CA THR A 814 34.98 -16.75 54.56
C THR A 814 35.09 -15.86 55.79
N LEU A 815 34.09 -15.02 56.07
CA LEU A 815 34.01 -14.21 57.28
C LEU A 815 34.04 -15.09 58.53
N LYS A 816 33.35 -16.24 58.54
CA LYS A 816 33.39 -17.17 59.70
C LYS A 816 34.78 -17.72 59.97
N ASP A 817 35.59 -17.95 58.93
CA ASP A 817 36.97 -18.42 59.09
C ASP A 817 37.91 -17.28 59.49
N GLU A 818 37.74 -16.08 58.91
CA GLU A 818 38.45 -14.87 59.33
C GLU A 818 38.14 -14.51 60.80
N GLN A 819 36.87 -14.60 61.20
CA GLN A 819 36.44 -14.33 62.58
C GLN A 819 37.09 -15.26 63.59
N LYS A 820 37.38 -16.53 63.26
CA LYS A 820 38.12 -17.41 64.17
C LYS A 820 39.53 -16.87 64.43
N VAL A 821 40.21 -16.43 63.37
CA VAL A 821 41.56 -15.86 63.46
C VAL A 821 41.52 -14.52 64.20
N ASP A 822 40.57 -13.65 63.85
CA ASP A 822 40.41 -12.35 64.53
C ASP A 822 40.07 -12.55 66.01
N ILE A 823 39.21 -13.51 66.37
CA ILE A 823 38.91 -13.86 67.78
C ILE A 823 40.18 -14.32 68.50
N GLU A 824 41.01 -15.19 67.90
CA GLU A 824 42.28 -15.62 68.49
C GLU A 824 43.25 -14.45 68.69
N ASP A 825 43.39 -13.57 67.69
CA ASP A 825 44.26 -12.39 67.76
C ASP A 825 43.76 -11.39 68.81
N PHE A 826 42.45 -11.14 68.89
CA PHE A 826 41.86 -10.27 69.90
C PHE A 826 41.87 -10.89 71.30
N LEU A 827 41.75 -12.21 71.44
CA LEU A 827 41.95 -12.92 72.72
C LEU A 827 43.39 -12.75 73.22
N ARG A 828 44.38 -12.88 72.33
CA ARG A 828 45.79 -12.63 72.68
C ARG A 828 46.02 -11.18 73.07
N LEU A 829 45.45 -10.24 72.31
CA LEU A 829 45.54 -8.80 72.63
C LEU A 829 44.89 -8.51 73.99
N HIS A 830 43.69 -9.05 74.23
CA HIS A 830 42.96 -8.88 75.48
C HIS A 830 43.70 -9.48 76.68
N ALA A 831 44.29 -10.68 76.53
CA ALA A 831 45.14 -11.27 77.57
C ALA A 831 46.35 -10.38 77.89
N SER A 832 46.99 -9.80 76.86
CA SER A 832 48.07 -8.84 77.06
C SER A 832 47.60 -7.55 77.75
N GLU A 833 46.39 -7.06 77.46
CA GLU A 833 45.80 -5.89 78.12
C GLU A 833 45.46 -6.19 79.59
N CYS A 834 44.94 -7.38 79.90
CA CYS A 834 44.68 -7.84 81.27
C CYS A 834 45.99 -7.97 82.07
N GLN A 835 47.03 -8.56 81.49
CA GLN A 835 48.34 -8.64 82.14
C GLN A 835 48.93 -7.25 82.39
N ALA A 836 48.87 -6.36 81.40
CA ALA A 836 49.34 -4.98 81.57
C ALA A 836 48.53 -4.21 82.63
N PHE A 837 47.23 -4.52 82.76
CA PHE A 837 46.37 -3.97 83.80
C PHE A 837 46.78 -4.47 85.19
N GLU A 838 47.02 -5.77 85.37
CA GLU A 838 47.53 -6.35 86.62
C GLU A 838 48.89 -5.78 87.02
N GLU A 839 49.87 -5.75 86.09
CA GLU A 839 51.19 -5.15 86.32
C GLU A 839 51.06 -3.68 86.74
N ARG A 840 50.09 -2.94 86.16
CA ARG A 840 49.84 -1.55 86.54
C ARG A 840 49.18 -1.43 87.91
N LEU A 841 48.31 -2.36 88.31
CA LEU A 841 47.74 -2.43 89.66
C LEU A 841 48.81 -2.74 90.70
N GLU A 842 49.74 -3.66 90.41
CA GLU A 842 50.87 -3.96 91.31
C GLU A 842 51.76 -2.72 91.50
N SER A 843 52.15 -2.07 90.40
CA SER A 843 52.91 -0.82 90.45
C SER A 843 52.16 0.29 91.20
N LEU A 844 50.84 0.40 91.03
CA LEU A 844 50.02 1.36 91.77
C LEU A 844 49.94 1.01 93.25
N ASN A 845 49.85 -0.27 93.60
CA ASN A 845 49.86 -0.71 95.00
C ASN A 845 51.19 -0.34 95.67
N ASP A 846 52.32 -0.51 94.99
CA ASP A 846 53.63 -0.06 95.50
C ASP A 846 53.67 1.47 95.70
N GLU A 847 53.13 2.25 94.75
CA GLU A 847 52.95 3.70 94.89
C GLU A 847 52.07 4.06 96.10
N VAL A 848 50.99 3.29 96.34
CA VAL A 848 50.09 3.47 97.49
C VAL A 848 50.77 3.13 98.81
N GLN A 849 51.54 2.03 98.87
CA GLN A 849 52.28 1.64 100.07
C GLN A 849 53.38 2.65 100.42
N ALA A 850 53.99 3.33 99.44
CA ALA A 850 54.99 4.36 99.67
C ALA A 850 54.45 5.54 100.52
N TYR A 851 53.15 5.83 100.48
CA TYR A 851 52.53 6.86 101.34
C TYR A 851 52.54 6.49 102.83
N SER A 852 52.83 5.25 103.20
CA SER A 852 53.08 4.89 104.60
C SER A 852 54.35 5.53 105.19
N LEU A 853 55.30 5.90 104.33
CA LEU A 853 56.54 6.59 104.71
C LEU A 853 56.44 8.11 104.56
N ALA A 854 55.30 8.61 104.08
CA ALA A 854 55.01 10.03 104.05
C ALA A 854 54.42 10.44 105.40
N PHE A 855 55.24 10.98 106.30
CA PHE A 855 54.82 11.50 107.61
C PHE A 855 55.37 12.91 107.90
N ASN A 856 55.95 13.58 106.90
CA ASN A 856 56.50 14.91 107.07
C ASN A 856 55.39 15.98 107.06
N THR A 857 55.09 16.52 108.25
CA THR A 857 54.06 17.55 108.46
C THR A 857 54.33 18.85 107.71
N ASN A 858 55.58 19.14 107.33
CA ASN A 858 55.95 20.36 106.59
C ASN A 858 55.75 20.25 105.08
N ARG A 859 55.52 19.04 104.54
CA ARG A 859 55.29 18.79 103.10
C ARG A 859 53.83 18.44 102.77
N ALA A 860 52.90 18.71 103.69
CA ALA A 860 51.50 18.30 103.55
C ALA A 860 50.82 18.73 102.24
N GLN A 861 51.16 19.90 101.71
CA GLN A 861 50.61 20.39 100.44
C GLN A 861 51.17 19.62 99.22
N GLU A 862 52.46 19.28 99.22
CA GLU A 862 53.12 18.52 98.16
C GLU A 862 52.58 17.07 98.14
N THR A 863 52.53 16.43 99.31
CA THR A 863 52.00 15.07 99.47
C THR A 863 50.53 14.96 99.05
N SER A 864 49.72 16.00 99.29
CA SER A 864 48.33 16.07 98.82
C SER A 864 48.19 16.13 97.29
N VAL A 865 49.14 16.78 96.59
CA VAL A 865 49.17 16.84 95.11
C VAL A 865 49.51 15.47 94.52
N ASP A 866 50.46 14.76 95.12
CA ASP A 866 50.81 13.42 94.67
C ASP A 866 49.64 12.46 94.90
N ILE A 867 48.95 12.54 96.05
CA ILE A 867 47.72 11.79 96.33
C ILE A 867 46.61 12.08 95.31
N LYS A 868 46.48 13.32 94.83
CA LYS A 868 45.52 13.65 93.75
C LYS A 868 45.87 12.98 92.43
N LYS A 869 47.15 12.91 92.05
CA LYS A 869 47.59 12.24 90.83
C LYS A 869 47.33 10.73 90.92
N THR A 870 47.68 10.11 92.05
CA THR A 870 47.44 8.69 92.29
C THR A 870 45.93 8.38 92.28
N TRP A 871 45.08 9.24 92.85
CA TRP A 871 43.61 9.06 92.79
C TRP A 871 43.03 9.17 91.36
N ALA A 872 43.54 10.09 90.54
CA ALA A 872 43.12 10.21 89.14
C ALA A 872 43.48 8.94 88.35
N LEU A 873 44.68 8.40 88.57
CA LEU A 873 45.12 7.15 87.97
C LEU A 873 44.26 5.95 88.42
N ILE A 874 43.90 5.86 89.71
CA ILE A 874 42.96 4.86 90.23
C ILE A 874 41.61 4.92 89.47
N LYS A 875 41.09 6.12 89.21
CA LYS A 875 39.83 6.31 88.46
C LYS A 875 39.93 5.97 86.97
N GLU A 876 41.09 6.13 86.35
CA GLU A 876 41.34 5.66 84.99
C GLU A 876 41.38 4.13 84.93
N LEU A 877 42.09 3.50 85.86
CA LEU A 877 42.16 2.04 85.97
C LEU A 877 40.79 1.40 86.27
N GLU A 878 39.92 2.07 87.04
CA GLU A 878 38.54 1.63 87.26
C GLU A 878 37.71 1.58 85.95
N LYS A 879 37.91 2.54 85.03
CA LYS A 879 37.24 2.51 83.71
C LYS A 879 37.80 1.44 82.78
N VAL A 880 39.12 1.25 82.80
CA VAL A 880 39.79 0.17 82.06
C VAL A 880 39.27 -1.18 82.55
N SER A 881 39.15 -1.37 83.87
CA SER A 881 38.58 -2.57 84.48
C SER A 881 37.17 -2.88 83.98
N GLN A 882 36.27 -1.88 83.94
CA GLN A 882 34.91 -2.06 83.41
C GLN A 882 34.89 -2.48 81.94
N THR A 883 35.80 -1.92 81.12
CA THR A 883 35.92 -2.26 79.70
C THR A 883 36.45 -3.68 79.51
N LEU A 884 37.46 -4.08 80.30
CA LEU A 884 38.00 -5.44 80.28
C LEU A 884 36.99 -6.46 80.81
N GLN A 885 36.19 -6.12 81.83
CA GLN A 885 35.13 -6.98 82.35
C GLN A 885 34.03 -7.22 81.32
N PHE A 886 33.60 -6.18 80.60
CA PHE A 886 32.65 -6.31 79.49
C PHE A 886 33.22 -7.18 78.35
N ARG A 887 34.51 -7.05 78.05
CA ARG A 887 35.20 -7.90 77.06
C ARG A 887 35.33 -9.36 77.50
N GLN A 888 35.60 -9.61 78.79
CA GLN A 888 35.59 -10.96 79.37
C GLN A 888 34.21 -11.61 79.24
N GLU A 889 33.14 -10.84 79.46
CA GLU A 889 31.75 -11.30 79.26
C GLU A 889 31.48 -11.66 77.79
N LEU A 890 31.91 -10.81 76.84
CA LEU A 890 31.78 -11.10 75.40
C LEU A 890 32.52 -12.38 74.98
N PHE A 891 33.71 -12.62 75.52
CA PHE A 891 34.49 -13.85 75.26
C PHE A 891 34.06 -15.05 76.10
N GLU A 892 33.05 -14.91 76.97
CA GLU A 892 32.59 -15.95 77.91
C GLU A 892 33.73 -16.48 78.83
N LEU A 893 34.67 -15.60 79.19
CA LEU A 893 35.79 -15.89 80.08
C LEU A 893 35.40 -15.67 81.55
N GLU A 894 36.26 -16.13 82.47
CA GLU A 894 36.02 -15.93 83.91
C GLU A 894 35.98 -14.43 84.26
N PRO A 895 35.06 -13.97 85.13
CA PRO A 895 34.95 -12.56 85.48
C PRO A 895 36.29 -12.02 85.99
N LEU A 896 36.74 -10.89 85.44
CA LEU A 896 37.96 -10.22 85.88
C LEU A 896 37.84 -9.90 87.39
N SER A 897 38.79 -10.39 88.19
CA SER A 897 38.80 -10.08 89.62
C SER A 897 39.15 -8.61 89.84
N VAL A 898 38.21 -7.87 90.42
CA VAL A 898 38.39 -6.47 90.82
C VAL A 898 38.82 -6.33 92.28
N GLU A 899 38.92 -7.45 93.01
CA GLU A 899 39.21 -7.47 94.45
C GLU A 899 40.52 -6.77 94.79
N PHE A 900 41.55 -6.89 93.93
CA PHE A 900 42.82 -6.23 94.13
C PHE A 900 42.73 -4.70 93.95
N LEU A 901 42.02 -4.23 92.92
CA LEU A 901 41.77 -2.79 92.72
C LEU A 901 40.90 -2.21 93.85
N GLU A 902 39.86 -2.92 94.27
CA GLU A 902 39.00 -2.52 95.40
C GLU A 902 39.80 -2.44 96.71
N SER A 903 40.71 -3.39 96.94
CA SER A 903 41.64 -3.37 98.08
C SER A 903 42.61 -2.18 98.02
N ILE A 904 43.13 -1.84 96.84
CA ILE A 904 43.97 -0.64 96.66
C ILE A 904 43.15 0.64 96.93
N ILE A 905 41.91 0.72 96.44
CA ILE A 905 41.00 1.85 96.72
C ILE A 905 40.73 1.95 98.22
N ALA A 906 40.43 0.84 98.88
CA ALA A 906 40.14 0.79 100.31
C ALA A 906 41.36 1.19 101.16
N SER A 907 42.55 0.69 100.82
CA SER A 907 43.79 1.00 101.52
C SER A 907 44.29 2.43 101.29
N PHE A 908 44.07 3.00 100.08
CA PHE A 908 44.47 4.37 99.76
C PHE A 908 43.51 5.43 100.31
N THR A 909 42.22 5.11 100.46
CA THR A 909 41.18 6.08 100.89
C THR A 909 41.49 6.78 102.23
N PRO A 910 41.97 6.09 103.29
CA PRO A 910 42.42 6.72 104.52
C PRO A 910 43.54 7.73 104.32
N TYR A 911 44.52 7.44 103.46
CA TYR A 911 45.62 8.37 103.15
C TYR A 911 45.11 9.61 102.43
N LYS A 912 44.19 9.42 101.47
CA LYS A 912 43.53 10.52 100.77
C LYS A 912 42.83 11.46 101.74
N ASN A 913 42.01 10.91 102.64
CA ASN A 913 41.21 11.69 103.59
C ASN A 913 42.11 12.46 104.56
N LEU A 914 43.15 11.82 105.12
CA LEU A 914 44.11 12.46 106.01
C LEU A 914 44.82 13.65 105.34
N TRP A 915 45.48 13.43 104.21
CA TRP A 915 46.31 14.46 103.57
C TRP A 915 45.46 15.55 102.90
N TYR A 916 44.24 15.25 102.48
CA TYR A 916 43.29 16.28 102.07
C TYR A 916 42.85 17.11 103.27
N GLY A 917 42.54 16.48 104.40
CA GLY A 917 42.23 17.18 105.66
C GLY A 917 43.35 18.13 106.08
N CYS A 918 44.61 17.66 106.10
CA CYS A 918 45.78 18.48 106.43
C CYS A 918 45.98 19.65 105.45
N ALA A 919 45.91 19.39 104.14
CA ALA A 919 46.09 20.43 103.10
C ALA A 919 44.94 21.46 103.10
N ASN A 920 43.71 21.00 103.32
CA ASN A 920 42.54 21.86 103.41
C ASN A 920 42.62 22.75 104.66
N PHE A 921 43.11 22.24 105.79
CA PHE A 921 43.35 23.06 106.97
C PHE A 921 44.39 24.15 106.70
N LEU A 922 45.56 23.84 106.11
CA LEU A 922 46.57 24.86 105.78
C LEU A 922 46.01 25.96 104.88
N LYS A 923 45.18 25.59 103.90
CA LYS A 923 44.50 26.58 103.04
C LYS A 923 43.48 27.40 103.81
N LEU A 924 42.72 26.78 104.71
CA LEU A 924 41.72 27.46 105.53
C LEU A 924 42.40 28.42 106.51
N GLU A 925 43.50 28.02 107.15
CA GLU A 925 44.31 28.85 108.03
C GLU A 925 44.87 30.07 107.30
N ASP A 926 45.51 29.88 106.15
CA ASP A 926 46.08 30.96 105.34
C ASP A 926 45.00 31.92 104.81
N ALA A 927 43.87 31.38 104.34
CA ALA A 927 42.72 32.19 103.91
C ALA A 927 42.11 33.00 105.06
N THR A 928 42.00 32.43 106.26
CA THR A 928 41.41 33.10 107.43
C THR A 928 42.31 34.21 107.96
N LEU A 929 43.63 34.04 107.92
CA LEU A 929 44.59 35.05 108.37
C LEU A 929 44.86 36.14 107.33
N GLY A 930 44.91 35.75 106.04
CA GLY A 930 45.32 36.59 104.92
C GLY A 930 44.21 37.49 104.34
N ASN A 931 42.96 37.04 104.36
CA ASN A 931 41.84 37.82 103.82
C ASN A 931 41.46 39.01 104.72
N PRO A 932 40.90 40.11 104.17
CA PRO A 932 40.39 41.22 104.98
C PRO A 932 39.34 40.76 105.99
N ILE A 933 39.45 41.20 107.24
CA ILE A 933 38.59 40.74 108.37
C ILE A 933 37.10 40.98 108.07
N ALA A 934 36.77 42.04 107.34
CA ALA A 934 35.39 42.34 106.94
C ALA A 934 34.77 41.28 106.01
N GLN A 935 35.58 40.62 105.18
CA GLN A 935 35.14 39.68 104.13
C GLN A 935 35.10 38.22 104.57
N LEU A 936 35.58 37.90 105.78
CA LEU A 936 35.58 36.53 106.30
C LEU A 936 34.18 36.14 106.78
N ASP A 937 33.64 35.02 106.31
CA ASP A 937 32.47 34.41 106.96
C ASP A 937 32.93 33.54 108.13
N LEU A 938 32.64 33.99 109.35
CA LEU A 938 33.14 33.34 110.55
C LEU A 938 32.41 32.05 110.87
N GLU A 939 31.14 31.91 110.46
CA GLU A 939 30.36 30.70 110.73
C GLU A 939 30.81 29.57 109.81
N ASP A 940 31.03 29.89 108.52
CA ASP A 940 31.58 28.95 107.55
C ASP A 940 33.01 28.53 107.88
N VAL A 941 33.88 29.45 108.32
CA VAL A 941 35.24 29.11 108.76
C VAL A 941 35.21 28.17 109.96
N TRP A 942 34.34 28.40 110.94
CA TRP A 942 34.19 27.53 112.11
C TRP A 942 33.68 26.14 111.74
N ASN A 943 32.61 26.07 110.94
CA ASN A 943 32.04 24.81 110.50
C ASN A 943 33.06 23.97 109.71
N ASN A 944 33.84 24.60 108.84
CA ASN A 944 34.91 23.92 108.11
C ASN A 944 36.06 23.49 109.02
N LEU A 945 36.44 24.29 110.00
CA LEU A 945 37.51 23.98 110.94
C LEU A 945 37.12 22.81 111.87
N MET A 946 35.88 22.79 112.38
CA MET A 946 35.34 21.66 113.15
C MET A 946 35.21 20.40 112.29
N ARG A 947 34.73 20.51 111.05
CA ARG A 947 34.67 19.37 110.12
C ARG A 947 36.04 18.77 109.83
N LEU A 948 37.04 19.61 109.53
CA LEU A 948 38.41 19.14 109.30
C LEU A 948 39.01 18.50 110.56
N ARG A 949 38.66 19.02 111.74
CA ARG A 949 39.06 18.43 113.02
C ARG A 949 38.45 17.04 113.20
N ASP A 950 37.16 16.87 112.89
CA ASP A 950 36.48 15.58 112.96
C ASP A 950 37.05 14.58 111.94
N GLU A 951 37.28 14.99 110.69
CA GLU A 951 37.91 14.19 109.63
C GLU A 951 39.33 13.74 110.00
N LEU A 952 40.12 14.60 110.63
CA LEU A 952 41.45 14.26 111.14
C LEU A 952 41.38 13.38 112.39
N THR A 953 40.36 13.53 113.24
CA THR A 953 40.14 12.70 114.42
C THR A 953 39.73 11.29 114.01
N GLU A 954 38.89 11.16 112.99
CA GLU A 954 38.57 9.88 112.35
C GLU A 954 39.81 9.25 111.71
N SER A 955 40.63 10.05 111.01
CA SER A 955 41.91 9.59 110.46
C SER A 955 42.87 9.09 111.56
N MET A 956 42.88 9.70 112.76
CA MET A 956 43.64 9.17 113.90
C MET A 956 43.16 7.79 114.34
N GLN A 957 41.85 7.55 114.35
CA GLN A 957 41.29 6.24 114.72
C GLN A 957 41.67 5.18 113.69
N ILE A 958 41.65 5.53 112.40
CA ILE A 958 41.99 4.60 111.30
C ILE A 958 43.49 4.26 111.30
N PHE A 959 44.37 5.20 111.60
CA PHE A 959 45.82 4.99 111.63
C PHE A 959 46.37 4.55 113.00
N HIS A 960 45.56 3.99 113.89
CA HIS A 960 46.00 3.63 115.25
C HIS A 960 47.20 2.66 115.29
N GLU A 961 47.39 1.84 114.25
CA GLU A 961 48.52 0.91 114.12
C GLU A 961 49.77 1.56 113.52
N LYS A 962 49.64 2.71 112.85
CA LYS A 962 50.74 3.45 112.18
C LYS A 962 51.01 4.76 112.92
N ILE A 963 51.80 4.65 113.98
CA ILE A 963 52.03 5.73 114.95
C ILE A 963 52.56 7.00 114.26
N GLU A 964 53.49 6.88 113.31
CA GLU A 964 54.08 8.05 112.64
C GLU A 964 53.08 8.85 111.81
N ILE A 965 52.06 8.20 111.23
CA ILE A 965 51.03 8.83 110.39
C ILE A 965 49.88 9.36 111.25
N MET A 966 49.52 8.62 112.30
CA MET A 966 48.61 9.11 113.33
C MET A 966 49.16 10.40 113.97
N ASP A 967 50.48 10.49 114.17
CA ASP A 967 51.10 11.69 114.72
C ASP A 967 51.02 12.90 113.75
N VAL A 968 50.93 12.69 112.44
CA VAL A 968 50.59 13.78 111.48
C VAL A 968 49.20 14.32 111.76
N ALA A 969 48.20 13.44 111.90
CA ALA A 969 46.84 13.83 112.22
C ALA A 969 46.75 14.55 113.57
N LYS A 970 47.42 14.04 114.61
CA LYS A 970 47.53 14.70 115.92
C LYS A 970 48.19 16.07 115.83
N THR A 971 49.25 16.20 115.04
CA THR A 971 49.95 17.48 114.87
C THR A 971 49.03 18.51 114.22
N PHE A 972 48.25 18.11 113.21
CA PHE A 972 47.29 19.01 112.57
C PHE A 972 46.06 19.31 113.44
N ILE A 973 45.60 18.38 114.28
CA ILE A 973 44.57 18.66 115.29
C ILE A 973 45.10 19.63 116.35
N ALA A 974 46.35 19.47 116.80
CA ALA A 974 46.98 20.43 117.70
C ALA A 974 47.10 21.82 117.06
N LYS A 975 47.49 21.90 115.78
CA LYS A 975 47.49 23.16 115.02
C LYS A 975 46.09 23.78 114.88
N ILE A 976 45.06 22.94 114.68
CA ILE A 976 43.66 23.40 114.67
C ILE A 976 43.29 23.96 116.04
N ASP A 977 43.60 23.25 117.12
CA ASP A 977 43.28 23.65 118.49
C ASP A 977 44.03 24.95 118.89
N ASP A 978 45.29 25.10 118.47
CA ASP A 978 46.09 26.34 118.63
C ASP A 978 45.52 27.52 117.82
N PHE A 979 44.82 27.25 116.71
CA PHE A 979 44.17 28.29 115.90
C PHE A 979 42.82 28.75 116.45
N VAL A 980 42.15 27.95 117.30
CA VAL A 980 40.84 28.31 117.89
C VAL A 980 40.89 29.63 118.68
N PRO A 981 41.87 29.90 119.57
CA PRO A 981 42.01 31.20 120.22
C PRO A 981 42.17 32.37 119.25
N VAL A 982 42.88 32.15 118.14
CA VAL A 982 43.11 33.13 117.07
C VAL A 982 41.83 33.42 116.28
N TYR A 983 41.03 32.40 116.00
CA TYR A 983 39.70 32.56 115.42
C TYR A 983 38.76 33.37 116.34
N ASN A 984 38.76 33.06 117.64
CA ASN A 984 37.90 33.74 118.62
C ASN A 984 38.19 35.25 118.71
N SER A 985 39.45 35.66 118.61
CA SER A 985 39.79 37.08 118.58
C SER A 985 39.48 37.76 117.25
N ILE A 986 39.57 37.07 116.12
CA ILE A 986 39.04 37.58 114.84
C ILE A 986 37.55 37.87 114.99
N ARG A 987 36.79 36.96 115.61
CA ARG A 987 35.36 37.14 115.90
C ARG A 987 35.11 38.35 116.78
N ASP A 988 35.88 38.50 117.86
CA ASP A 988 35.68 39.59 118.81
C ASP A 988 36.05 40.96 118.20
N ILE A 989 37.02 41.03 117.28
CA ILE A 989 37.41 42.25 116.55
C ILE A 989 36.45 42.58 115.40
N ARG A 990 35.84 41.57 114.75
CA ARG A 990 34.85 41.78 113.68
C ARG A 990 33.50 42.27 114.22
N ASN A 991 33.30 42.29 115.54
CA ASN A 991 32.05 42.73 116.14
C ASN A 991 31.56 44.08 115.55
N GLU A 992 30.38 44.05 114.94
CA GLU A 992 29.79 45.17 114.20
C GLU A 992 29.53 46.41 115.09
N ASN A 993 29.44 46.22 116.41
CA ASN A 993 29.18 47.28 117.38
C ASN A 993 30.44 48.11 117.73
N TRP A 994 31.59 47.81 117.12
CA TRP A 994 32.83 48.58 117.35
C TRP A 994 32.76 49.98 116.73
N MET A 995 32.71 50.99 117.59
CA MET A 995 32.87 52.39 117.20
C MET A 995 34.35 52.77 117.13
N TYR A 996 34.65 53.91 116.49
CA TYR A 996 36.01 54.46 116.41
C TYR A 996 36.69 54.59 117.79
N ILE A 997 35.92 54.83 118.85
CA ILE A 997 36.41 54.92 120.24
C ILE A 997 37.02 53.59 120.72
N HIS A 998 36.41 52.45 120.37
CA HIS A 998 36.91 51.13 120.76
C HIS A 998 38.23 50.78 120.07
N TRP A 999 38.43 51.23 118.83
CA TRP A 999 39.71 51.11 118.13
C TRP A 999 40.81 51.98 118.75
N GLN A 1000 40.46 53.16 119.27
CA GLN A 1000 41.40 53.99 120.04
C GLN A 1000 41.74 53.35 121.40
N GLU A 1001 40.76 52.76 122.09
CA GLU A 1001 40.95 52.05 123.35
C GLU A 1001 41.87 50.82 123.16
N LEU A 1002 41.64 50.05 122.09
CA LEU A 1002 42.52 48.94 121.71
C LEU A 1002 43.95 49.43 121.42
N SER A 1003 44.11 50.55 120.71
CA SER A 1003 45.41 51.15 120.41
C SER A 1003 46.13 51.67 121.67
N ALA A 1004 45.38 52.15 122.66
CA ALA A 1004 45.92 52.60 123.95
C ALA A 1004 46.40 51.43 124.82
N ILE A 1005 45.63 50.33 124.88
CA ILE A 1005 45.97 49.14 125.67
C ILE A 1005 47.17 48.39 125.10
N THR A 1006 47.22 48.24 123.77
CA THR A 1006 48.31 47.53 123.07
C THR A 1006 49.60 48.35 122.97
N GLY A 1007 49.56 49.66 123.27
CA GLY A 1007 50.70 50.57 123.13
C GLY A 1007 51.16 50.78 121.68
N GLN A 1008 50.39 50.32 120.69
CA GLN A 1008 50.70 50.44 119.26
C GLN A 1008 49.60 51.22 118.54
N GLU A 1009 49.98 52.10 117.61
CA GLU A 1009 49.01 52.84 116.78
C GLU A 1009 48.33 51.90 115.77
N ILE A 1010 47.08 51.50 116.06
CA ILE A 1010 46.27 50.65 115.19
C ILE A 1010 45.34 51.54 114.35
N LYS A 1011 45.61 51.63 113.05
CA LYS A 1011 44.77 52.38 112.10
C LYS A 1011 43.75 51.44 111.47
N TYR A 1012 42.49 51.60 111.87
CA TYR A 1012 41.38 50.85 111.27
C TYR A 1012 41.25 51.16 109.77
N SER A 1013 41.15 50.10 108.97
CA SER A 1013 40.88 50.15 107.53
C SER A 1013 40.05 48.93 107.15
N VAL A 1014 39.11 49.11 106.22
CA VAL A 1014 38.22 48.03 105.73
C VAL A 1014 38.99 46.88 105.07
N ALA A 1015 40.18 47.16 104.52
CA ALA A 1015 41.07 46.17 103.89
C ALA A 1015 42.05 45.49 104.86
N MET A 1016 41.93 45.75 106.18
CA MET A 1016 42.83 45.19 107.18
C MET A 1016 42.59 43.68 107.35
N ASN A 1017 43.66 42.89 107.25
CA ASN A 1017 43.63 41.46 107.53
C ASN A 1017 44.17 41.16 108.94
N TYR A 1018 43.91 39.95 109.44
CA TYR A 1018 44.31 39.60 110.80
C TYR A 1018 45.85 39.45 110.93
N GLN A 1019 46.55 39.08 109.85
CA GLN A 1019 48.03 39.11 109.82
C GLN A 1019 48.62 40.49 110.11
N TYR A 1020 47.93 41.59 109.76
CA TYR A 1020 48.36 42.93 110.16
C TYR A 1020 48.30 43.12 111.67
N LEU A 1021 47.22 42.66 112.31
CA LEU A 1021 47.03 42.77 113.76
C LEU A 1021 47.98 41.85 114.54
N MET A 1022 48.26 40.65 114.03
CA MET A 1022 49.29 39.74 114.54
C MET A 1022 50.67 40.42 114.60
N ARG A 1023 51.07 41.13 113.53
CA ARG A 1023 52.33 41.89 113.48
C ARG A 1023 52.37 43.08 114.45
N LYS A 1024 51.20 43.54 114.91
CA LYS A 1024 51.06 44.59 115.92
C LYS A 1024 50.99 44.04 117.36
N GLY A 1025 51.24 42.74 117.54
CA GLY A 1025 51.35 42.10 118.86
C GLY A 1025 50.01 41.74 119.49
N ILE A 1026 48.93 41.65 118.72
CA ILE A 1026 47.58 41.47 119.28
C ILE A 1026 47.37 40.13 120.02
N LEU A 1027 48.21 39.13 119.74
CA LEU A 1027 48.15 37.81 120.39
C LEU A 1027 48.43 37.85 121.89
N ASP A 1028 49.16 38.85 122.37
CA ASP A 1028 49.46 38.97 123.80
C ASP A 1028 48.32 39.65 124.58
N PHE A 1029 47.32 40.19 123.87
CA PHE A 1029 46.21 41.00 124.43
C PHE A 1029 44.81 40.48 124.06
N LEU A 1030 44.69 39.17 123.79
CA LEU A 1030 43.41 38.55 123.42
C LEU A 1030 42.29 38.72 124.49
N PRO A 1031 42.57 38.60 125.81
CA PRO A 1031 41.55 38.83 126.84
C PRO A 1031 41.00 40.27 126.82
N GLU A 1032 41.88 41.26 126.62
CA GLU A 1032 41.51 42.67 126.58
C GLU A 1032 40.70 43.00 125.32
N VAL A 1033 41.03 42.40 124.17
CA VAL A 1033 40.24 42.50 122.94
C VAL A 1033 38.80 42.01 123.16
N HIS A 1034 38.62 40.91 123.90
CA HIS A 1034 37.30 40.39 124.24
C HIS A 1034 36.51 41.35 125.13
N ILE A 1035 37.14 41.93 126.17
CA ILE A 1035 36.52 42.90 127.08
C ILE A 1035 36.04 44.16 126.32
N ILE A 1036 36.84 44.68 125.40
CA ILE A 1036 36.45 45.84 124.56
C ILE A 1036 35.24 45.47 123.68
N SER A 1037 35.20 44.24 123.17
CA SER A 1037 34.09 43.76 122.35
C SER A 1037 32.79 43.59 123.16
N GLU A 1038 32.86 43.08 124.39
CA GLU A 1038 31.70 43.02 125.30
C GLU A 1038 31.21 44.42 125.70
N LYS A 1039 32.13 45.34 125.98
CA LYS A 1039 31.81 46.74 126.27
C LYS A 1039 31.09 47.41 125.08
N ALA A 1040 31.58 47.17 123.86
CA ALA A 1040 30.95 47.66 122.63
C ALA A 1040 29.52 47.13 122.45
N ASN A 1041 29.27 45.86 122.82
CA ASN A 1041 27.92 45.28 122.79
C ASN A 1041 26.99 45.93 123.82
N ASN A 1042 27.45 46.12 125.06
CA ASN A 1042 26.66 46.73 126.12
C ASN A 1042 26.27 48.19 125.79
N GLU A 1043 27.23 48.99 125.27
CA GLU A 1043 26.97 50.36 124.84
C GLU A 1043 25.96 50.41 123.68
N ALA A 1044 26.07 49.50 122.70
CA ALA A 1044 25.12 49.40 121.60
C ALA A 1044 23.72 48.92 122.03
N GLU A 1045 23.62 48.13 123.10
CA GLU A 1045 22.35 47.69 123.67
C GLU A 1045 21.64 48.81 124.45
N GLU A 1046 22.38 49.64 125.20
CA GLU A 1046 21.84 50.84 125.85
C GLU A 1046 21.30 51.85 124.84
N ILE A 1047 22.02 52.07 123.73
CA ILE A 1047 21.58 52.96 122.63
C ILE A 1047 20.31 52.41 121.97
N ARG A 1048 20.21 51.08 121.74
CA ARG A 1048 19.02 50.45 121.16
C ARG A 1048 17.79 50.54 122.08
N ARG A 1049 17.95 50.34 123.40
CA ARG A 1049 16.84 50.47 124.37
C ARG A 1049 16.27 51.88 124.45
N ALA A 1050 17.10 52.91 124.30
CA ALA A 1050 16.63 54.31 124.25
C ALA A 1050 15.76 54.60 123.01
N ILE A 1051 16.04 53.96 121.88
CA ILE A 1051 15.27 54.08 120.64
C ILE A 1051 13.93 53.31 120.73
N GLU A 1052 13.93 52.10 121.29
CA GLU A 1052 12.71 51.28 121.48
C GLU A 1052 11.68 51.89 122.44
N GLU A 1053 12.11 52.64 123.46
CA GLU A 1053 11.19 53.36 124.36
C GLU A 1053 10.48 54.53 123.68
N GLU A 1054 11.12 55.19 122.71
CA GLU A 1054 10.51 56.24 121.91
C GLU A 1054 9.46 55.67 120.93
N GLU A 1055 9.72 54.50 120.34
CA GLU A 1055 8.80 53.81 119.44
C GLU A 1055 7.58 53.23 120.18
N ARG A 1056 7.76 52.68 121.39
CA ARG A 1056 6.63 52.22 122.23
C ARG A 1056 5.63 53.33 122.57
N ARG A 1057 6.10 54.57 122.74
CA ARG A 1057 5.23 55.73 122.97
C ARG A 1057 4.33 56.05 121.77
N LYS A 1058 4.85 55.90 120.54
CA LYS A 1058 4.08 56.15 119.29
C LYS A 1058 3.06 55.03 119.02
N GLN A 1059 3.38 53.79 119.38
CA GLN A 1059 2.48 52.64 119.20
C GLN A 1059 1.24 52.70 120.13
N ALA A 1060 1.40 53.20 121.36
CA ALA A 1060 0.30 53.32 122.34
C ALA A 1060 -0.80 54.33 121.94
N GLU A 1061 -0.46 55.40 121.20
CA GLU A 1061 -1.45 56.35 120.66
C GLU A 1061 -2.28 55.73 119.51
N LEU A 1062 -1.67 54.83 118.73
CA LEU A 1062 -2.31 54.15 117.60
C LEU A 1062 -3.36 53.13 118.07
N ASP A 1063 -3.06 52.39 119.14
CA ASP A 1063 -3.95 51.35 119.69
C ASP A 1063 -5.18 51.92 120.41
N ALA A 1064 -5.08 53.10 121.03
CA ALA A 1064 -6.23 53.81 121.61
C ALA A 1064 -7.28 54.24 120.56
N LEU A 1065 -6.83 54.51 119.34
CA LEU A 1065 -7.67 54.88 118.18
C LEU A 1065 -8.39 53.64 117.59
N LEU A 1066 -7.73 52.49 117.59
CA LEU A 1066 -8.27 51.20 117.13
C LEU A 1066 -9.33 50.62 118.09
N LEU A 1067 -9.17 50.78 119.40
CA LEU A 1067 -10.12 50.33 120.42
C LEU A 1067 -11.49 51.06 120.33
N ARG A 1068 -11.50 52.36 119.99
CA ARG A 1068 -12.74 53.13 119.75
C ARG A 1068 -13.51 52.70 118.50
N LYS A 1069 -12.83 52.12 117.50
CA LYS A 1069 -13.46 51.57 116.28
C LYS A 1069 -14.10 50.21 116.53
N GLN A 1070 -13.50 49.36 117.36
CA GLN A 1070 -14.04 48.02 117.69
C GLN A 1070 -15.27 48.08 118.62
N LEU A 1071 -15.34 49.03 119.55
CA LEU A 1071 -16.53 49.23 120.41
C LEU A 1071 -17.81 49.63 119.64
N ARG A 1072 -17.70 50.23 118.45
CA ARG A 1072 -18.86 50.52 117.58
C ARG A 1072 -19.39 49.29 116.85
N LYS A 1073 -18.58 48.23 116.71
CA LYS A 1073 -18.93 47.00 115.99
C LYS A 1073 -19.70 46.02 116.89
N CYS A 1074 -19.38 45.94 118.18
CA CYS A 1074 -20.09 45.09 119.16
C CYS A 1074 -21.51 45.59 119.56
N ARG A 1075 -21.94 46.79 119.15
CA ARG A 1075 -23.31 47.29 119.40
C ARG A 1075 -24.33 46.89 118.34
N ARG A 1076 -23.90 46.27 117.23
CA ARG A 1076 -24.77 45.81 116.13
C ARG A 1076 -25.22 44.35 116.25
N ASP A 1077 -24.68 43.59 117.21
CA ASP A 1077 -25.05 42.20 117.48
C ASP A 1077 -26.16 42.05 118.55
N ILE A 1078 -26.99 43.09 118.78
CA ILE A 1078 -28.20 42.97 119.60
C ILE A 1078 -29.38 43.64 118.87
N LEU A 1079 -29.81 42.99 117.77
CA LEU A 1079 -31.21 42.73 117.37
C LEU A 1079 -31.24 41.68 116.26
#